data_AF-A0A8T4LIQ7-F1
#
_entry.id   AF-A0A8T4LIQ7-F1
#
_cell.length_a   1.000
_cell.length_b   1.000
_cell.length_c   1.000
_cell.angle_alpha   90.00
_cell.angle_beta   90.00
_cell.angle_gamma   90.00
#
_symmetry.space_group_name_H-M   'P 1'
#
loop_
_entity.id
_entity.type
_entity.pdbx_description
1 polymer ?
#
loop_
_entity_poly.entity_id
_entity_poly.type
_entity_poly.pdbx_seq_one_letter_code
_entity_poly.pdbx_strand_id
1 'polypeptide(L)'
;MKMRKRGLLIAFIMLFFMVSLVSADVFLIQQPKDVYNYGDNLEVLLGSDGGEGWVSIDLVCSQGFKTLYFQYLYGETEIPITLPLTSKFLKDLTGECYLSITFEDLVKKSSTFLITNRINVDVKFNRVDFFTNENITFTGVASKANKQPVTGAAKITISQIGLESIVPVENGKFSGYIIFPENTKAGDYNMDVFVYESKSDQITNFDNKTFSLSVLQMPTSLEINSPDNVNPSSEIDISSVLYDQAHDSMDGFSVALNVFDVNNQNIKNILLKTGEQVKLIIPKNAPYGYWNITAESEKIKTNKVFHVKENKEAEFVISNNTLIIRNIGNVPYDKFIKISIGNTTKIQPLNISTASSLLLELSAPDGVYDVEVNDGDVKSNARVALTGNVIDVRSPYEGSGVLGVINKGFFAWIFVFMILGLFIFISIKKVAKRKSVLFFDGSLPKKKEGDKGGVVKLSSSDSIGKSSGGKTRIEHVSSEALPSLVLDGEKQDSSVISLKVKNYEQIKSGKSNAHGAIEEAIKEITSNHGRIYRKEDSIVGIFAPVITKKFDNEVNAVKVAQKISNLLNEHNKRYTQKVDFGIGVNNCNIIASKDKGKLLFTPVNNSISGVRTISELANNDLLLGEAIHKKLGAKVKTSPHSHGGVKTYAVLDVIERKDNDKFIKGFLDRNKEYKDDKPRFKQ
;
A
#
# COMPACT_ATOMS: atom_id res chain seq x y z
N MET A 1 -94.96 -66.04 -10.84
CA MET A 1 -94.04 -66.28 -9.71
C MET A 1 -92.78 -67.09 -10.11
N LYS A 2 -92.11 -66.75 -11.24
CA LYS A 2 -90.87 -67.42 -11.72
C LYS A 2 -89.64 -66.49 -11.83
N MET A 3 -89.83 -65.15 -11.81
CA MET A 3 -88.72 -64.18 -11.87
C MET A 3 -88.04 -63.90 -10.52
N ARG A 4 -88.72 -64.15 -9.38
CA ARG A 4 -88.17 -63.87 -8.03
C ARG A 4 -87.08 -64.86 -7.59
N LYS A 5 -87.02 -66.06 -8.18
CA LYS A 5 -85.99 -67.08 -7.89
C LYS A 5 -84.68 -66.89 -8.68
N ARG A 6 -84.71 -66.21 -9.83
CA ARG A 6 -83.51 -65.93 -10.64
C ARG A 6 -82.68 -64.76 -10.09
N GLY A 7 -83.33 -63.72 -9.55
CA GLY A 7 -82.64 -62.60 -8.90
C GLY A 7 -81.88 -63.01 -7.63
N LEU A 8 -82.42 -63.95 -6.86
CA LEU A 8 -81.79 -64.44 -5.62
C LEU A 8 -80.55 -65.30 -5.89
N LEU A 9 -80.54 -66.05 -7.00
CA LEU A 9 -79.37 -66.83 -7.42
C LEU A 9 -78.22 -65.94 -7.91
N ILE A 10 -78.55 -64.87 -8.66
CA ILE A 10 -77.55 -63.89 -9.13
C ILE A 10 -76.95 -63.11 -7.95
N ALA A 11 -77.77 -62.70 -6.98
CA ALA A 11 -77.28 -62.05 -5.77
C ALA A 11 -76.35 -62.96 -4.94
N PHE A 12 -76.62 -64.27 -4.87
CA PHE A 12 -75.78 -65.22 -4.14
C PHE A 12 -74.45 -65.49 -4.88
N ILE A 13 -74.47 -65.58 -6.21
CA ILE A 13 -73.24 -65.69 -7.01
C ILE A 13 -72.40 -64.41 -6.89
N MET A 14 -73.03 -63.24 -6.92
CA MET A 14 -72.32 -61.96 -6.74
C MET A 14 -71.75 -61.81 -5.32
N LEU A 15 -72.44 -62.34 -4.30
CA LEU A 15 -71.93 -62.41 -2.92
C LEU A 15 -70.75 -63.39 -2.80
N PHE A 16 -70.76 -64.50 -3.52
CA PHE A 16 -69.64 -65.46 -3.54
C PHE A 16 -68.40 -64.88 -4.23
N PHE A 17 -68.58 -64.03 -5.25
CA PHE A 17 -67.48 -63.25 -5.86
C PHE A 17 -67.00 -62.07 -5.01
N MET A 18 -67.72 -61.70 -3.94
CA MET A 18 -67.32 -60.66 -2.97
C MET A 18 -66.55 -61.22 -1.76
N VAL A 19 -66.39 -62.55 -1.66
CA VAL A 19 -65.44 -63.13 -0.71
C VAL A 19 -64.04 -62.89 -1.29
N SER A 20 -63.48 -61.71 -1.02
CA SER A 20 -62.08 -61.42 -1.28
C SER A 20 -61.25 -62.50 -0.60
N LEU A 21 -60.58 -63.34 -1.40
CA LEU A 21 -59.50 -64.18 -0.92
C LEU A 21 -58.48 -63.22 -0.32
N VAL A 22 -58.44 -63.14 1.01
CA VAL A 22 -57.38 -62.42 1.73
C VAL A 22 -56.13 -63.25 1.48
N SER A 23 -55.38 -62.89 0.44
CA SER A 23 -54.07 -63.48 0.20
C SER A 23 -53.15 -62.93 1.27
N ALA A 24 -52.49 -63.83 2.01
CA ALA A 24 -51.41 -63.42 2.86
C ALA A 24 -50.34 -62.71 2.02
N ASP A 25 -49.88 -61.57 2.52
CA ASP A 25 -49.01 -60.65 1.83
C ASP A 25 -47.85 -60.22 2.74
N VAL A 26 -46.65 -60.19 2.16
CA VAL A 26 -45.45 -59.72 2.85
C VAL A 26 -45.17 -58.30 2.39
N PHE A 27 -44.81 -57.42 3.32
CA PHE A 27 -44.53 -56.02 3.02
C PHE A 27 -43.45 -55.45 3.95
N LEU A 28 -42.83 -54.34 3.53
CA LEU A 28 -41.97 -53.55 4.40
C LEU A 28 -42.83 -52.52 5.13
N ILE A 29 -42.95 -52.70 6.44
CA ILE A 29 -43.58 -51.71 7.33
C ILE A 29 -42.74 -50.44 7.34
N GLN A 30 -41.41 -50.58 7.35
CA GLN A 30 -40.46 -49.48 7.29
C GLN A 30 -39.63 -49.55 5.99
N GLN A 31 -39.76 -48.52 5.16
CA GLN A 31 -38.98 -48.36 3.92
C GLN A 31 -37.55 -47.90 4.22
N PRO A 32 -36.57 -48.24 3.36
CA PRO A 32 -35.22 -47.71 3.45
C PRO A 32 -35.20 -46.18 3.32
N LYS A 33 -34.20 -45.53 3.94
CA LYS A 33 -33.91 -44.09 3.77
C LYS A 33 -33.42 -43.82 2.36
N ASP A 34 -33.59 -42.59 1.89
CA ASP A 34 -33.20 -42.20 0.52
C ASP A 34 -31.70 -42.34 0.24
N VAL A 35 -30.84 -42.13 1.25
CA VAL A 35 -29.38 -42.14 1.10
C VAL A 35 -28.72 -42.83 2.29
N TYR A 36 -27.77 -43.71 2.00
CA TYR A 36 -26.90 -44.37 2.96
C TYR A 36 -25.43 -44.15 2.60
N ASN A 37 -24.63 -43.89 3.63
CA ASN A 37 -23.18 -43.85 3.55
C ASN A 37 -22.55 -45.17 3.98
N TYR A 38 -21.29 -45.40 3.63
CA TYR A 38 -20.57 -46.58 4.09
C TYR A 38 -20.45 -46.56 5.61
N GLY A 39 -20.73 -47.71 6.24
CA GLY A 39 -20.73 -47.88 7.69
C GLY A 39 -22.06 -47.56 8.37
N ASP A 40 -23.05 -47.05 7.65
CA ASP A 40 -24.41 -46.88 8.15
C ASP A 40 -25.09 -48.25 8.36
N ASN A 41 -26.16 -48.27 9.15
CA ASN A 41 -27.03 -49.43 9.28
C ASN A 41 -28.27 -49.26 8.41
N LEU A 42 -28.51 -50.23 7.52
CA LEU A 42 -29.78 -50.39 6.83
C LEU A 42 -30.76 -51.03 7.81
N GLU A 43 -31.78 -50.28 8.20
CA GLU A 43 -32.82 -50.71 9.13
C GLU A 43 -34.15 -50.77 8.38
N VAL A 44 -34.73 -51.96 8.30
CA VAL A 44 -36.05 -52.19 7.71
C VAL A 44 -36.87 -53.13 8.59
N LEU A 45 -38.19 -53.00 8.55
CA LEU A 45 -39.11 -53.81 9.33
C LEU A 45 -39.97 -54.62 8.37
N LEU A 46 -39.80 -55.95 8.38
CA LEU A 46 -40.58 -56.87 7.56
C LEU A 46 -41.88 -57.24 8.28
N GLY A 47 -43.01 -57.05 7.62
CA GLY A 47 -44.34 -57.45 8.10
C GLY A 47 -44.93 -58.59 7.28
N SER A 48 -45.64 -59.49 7.95
CA SER A 48 -46.50 -60.54 7.38
C SER A 48 -47.87 -60.45 8.03
N ASP A 49 -48.93 -60.57 7.24
CA ASP A 49 -50.35 -60.54 7.68
C ASP A 49 -50.94 -61.95 7.92
N GLY A 50 -50.10 -62.98 8.10
CA GLY A 50 -50.55 -64.33 8.47
C GLY A 50 -50.13 -65.46 7.53
N GLY A 51 -49.29 -65.19 6.52
CA GLY A 51 -48.80 -66.19 5.58
C GLY A 51 -47.74 -67.11 6.16
N GLU A 52 -47.68 -68.35 5.65
CA GLU A 52 -46.58 -69.28 5.91
C GLU A 52 -45.82 -69.51 4.59
N GLY A 53 -44.49 -69.37 4.63
CA GLY A 53 -43.67 -69.52 3.42
C GLY A 53 -42.24 -69.04 3.58
N TRP A 54 -41.41 -69.35 2.58
CA TRP A 54 -40.03 -68.85 2.54
C TRP A 54 -39.99 -67.40 2.07
N VAL A 55 -39.34 -66.54 2.85
CA VAL A 55 -39.05 -65.16 2.46
C VAL A 55 -37.55 -64.98 2.22
N SER A 56 -37.19 -64.35 1.10
CA SER A 56 -35.86 -63.81 0.84
C SER A 56 -35.91 -62.30 0.67
N ILE A 57 -34.91 -61.59 1.18
CA ILE A 57 -34.71 -60.18 0.90
C ILE A 57 -33.32 -60.03 0.29
N ASP A 58 -33.28 -59.57 -0.95
CA ASP A 58 -32.06 -59.28 -1.68
C ASP A 58 -31.86 -57.78 -1.82
N LEU A 59 -30.66 -57.28 -1.49
CA LEU A 59 -30.21 -55.95 -1.87
C LEU A 59 -29.81 -56.00 -3.33
N VAL A 60 -30.54 -55.30 -4.20
CA VAL A 60 -30.27 -55.23 -5.63
C VAL A 60 -29.77 -53.84 -5.97
N CYS A 61 -28.56 -53.75 -6.51
CA CYS A 61 -27.95 -52.51 -6.98
C CYS A 61 -27.57 -52.67 -8.47
N SER A 62 -27.15 -51.59 -9.11
CA SER A 62 -26.72 -51.61 -10.52
C SER A 62 -25.62 -52.63 -10.84
N GLN A 63 -24.74 -52.92 -9.88
CA GLN A 63 -23.57 -53.80 -10.05
C GLN A 63 -23.81 -55.27 -9.66
N GLY A 64 -24.99 -55.61 -9.14
CA GLY A 64 -25.31 -56.97 -8.71
C GLY A 64 -26.30 -57.00 -7.56
N PHE A 65 -26.43 -58.17 -6.93
CA PHE A 65 -27.31 -58.35 -5.79
C PHE A 65 -26.64 -59.13 -4.67
N LYS A 66 -27.18 -59.00 -3.46
CA LYS A 66 -26.75 -59.76 -2.29
C LYS A 66 -27.92 -60.06 -1.36
N THR A 67 -28.08 -61.32 -1.00
CA THR A 67 -29.09 -61.74 -0.04
C THR A 67 -28.77 -61.21 1.35
N LEU A 68 -29.72 -60.49 1.92
CA LEU A 68 -29.66 -59.89 3.25
C LEU A 68 -30.27 -60.79 4.31
N TYR A 69 -31.39 -61.43 3.95
CA TYR A 69 -32.23 -62.19 4.87
C TYR A 69 -32.90 -63.34 4.13
N PHE A 70 -32.92 -64.51 4.76
CA PHE A 70 -33.59 -65.70 4.23
C PHE A 70 -34.12 -66.54 5.41
N GLN A 71 -35.43 -66.63 5.56
CA GLN A 71 -36.06 -67.37 6.66
C GLN A 71 -37.47 -67.84 6.27
N TYR A 72 -37.97 -68.87 6.95
CA TYR A 72 -39.38 -69.28 6.85
C TYR A 72 -40.22 -68.46 7.84
N LEU A 73 -41.29 -67.82 7.36
CA LEU A 73 -42.24 -67.07 8.19
C LEU A 73 -43.41 -67.95 8.61
N TYR A 74 -43.93 -67.73 9.82
CA TYR A 74 -45.12 -68.41 10.34
C TYR A 74 -46.06 -67.41 11.01
N GLY A 75 -47.23 -67.19 10.40
CA GLY A 75 -48.26 -66.29 10.93
C GLY A 75 -47.92 -64.80 10.82
N GLU A 76 -48.61 -63.99 11.61
CA GLU A 76 -48.39 -62.54 11.69
C GLU A 76 -47.11 -62.26 12.47
N THR A 77 -46.14 -61.63 11.81
CA THR A 77 -44.83 -61.32 12.42
C THR A 77 -44.30 -59.99 11.93
N GLU A 78 -43.67 -59.25 12.85
CA GLU A 78 -42.84 -58.08 12.54
C GLU A 78 -41.39 -58.41 12.87
N ILE A 79 -40.52 -58.44 11.85
CA ILE A 79 -39.11 -58.84 12.01
C ILE A 79 -38.23 -57.63 11.70
N PRO A 80 -37.55 -57.05 12.71
CA PRO A 80 -36.60 -55.97 12.48
C PRO A 80 -35.32 -56.53 11.87
N ILE A 81 -34.91 -55.98 10.74
CA ILE A 81 -33.70 -56.36 10.03
C ILE A 81 -32.76 -55.15 10.06
N THR A 82 -31.61 -55.33 10.73
CA THR A 82 -30.55 -54.32 10.82
C THR A 82 -29.28 -54.87 10.22
N LEU A 83 -28.76 -54.18 9.21
CA LEU A 83 -27.61 -54.63 8.46
C LEU A 83 -26.54 -53.53 8.34
N PRO A 84 -25.31 -53.76 8.82
CA PRO A 84 -24.24 -52.79 8.68
C PRO A 84 -23.68 -52.77 7.26
N LEU A 85 -23.74 -51.62 6.60
CA LEU A 85 -23.28 -51.38 5.24
C LEU A 85 -21.75 -51.15 5.21
N THR A 86 -20.99 -52.16 5.67
CA THR A 86 -19.52 -52.12 5.67
C THR A 86 -18.94 -52.36 4.27
N SER A 87 -17.73 -51.86 4.00
CA SER A 87 -16.97 -52.13 2.77
C SER A 87 -16.86 -53.64 2.48
N LYS A 88 -16.56 -54.44 3.50
CA LYS A 88 -16.50 -55.91 3.41
C LYS A 88 -17.85 -56.54 3.04
N PHE A 89 -18.95 -55.96 3.51
CA PHE A 89 -20.28 -56.42 3.19
C PHE A 89 -20.67 -56.04 1.76
N LEU A 90 -20.56 -54.76 1.40
CA LEU A 90 -21.00 -54.24 0.11
C LEU A 90 -20.12 -54.74 -1.04
N LYS A 91 -18.82 -54.97 -0.80
CA LYS A 91 -17.81 -55.18 -1.84
C LYS A 91 -17.88 -54.00 -2.83
N ASP A 92 -18.51 -54.22 -3.98
CA ASP A 92 -18.64 -53.22 -5.04
C ASP A 92 -20.07 -52.65 -5.14
N LEU A 93 -21.05 -53.12 -4.36
CA LEU A 93 -22.46 -52.70 -4.46
C LEU A 93 -22.65 -51.24 -4.02
N THR A 94 -22.71 -50.35 -5.00
CA THR A 94 -22.86 -48.90 -4.85
C THR A 94 -23.85 -48.32 -5.88
N GLY A 95 -24.31 -47.10 -5.63
CA GLY A 95 -25.25 -46.39 -6.49
C GLY A 95 -26.71 -46.61 -6.09
N GLU A 96 -27.61 -46.50 -7.06
CA GLU A 96 -29.05 -46.70 -6.86
C GLU A 96 -29.34 -48.18 -6.60
N CYS A 97 -29.97 -48.46 -5.47
CA CYS A 97 -30.30 -49.79 -4.98
C CYS A 97 -31.77 -49.86 -4.56
N TYR A 98 -32.32 -51.07 -4.48
CA TYR A 98 -33.61 -51.35 -3.86
C TYR A 98 -33.58 -52.73 -3.20
N LEU A 99 -34.53 -52.99 -2.31
CA LEU A 99 -34.73 -54.31 -1.71
C LEU A 99 -35.75 -55.08 -2.54
N SER A 100 -35.37 -56.27 -3.00
CA SER A 100 -36.25 -57.23 -3.66
C SER A 100 -36.67 -58.28 -2.64
N ILE A 101 -37.97 -58.34 -2.36
CA ILE A 101 -38.55 -59.29 -1.41
C ILE A 101 -39.22 -60.38 -2.22
N THR A 102 -38.78 -61.61 -2.04
CA THR A 102 -39.38 -62.79 -2.67
C THR A 102 -40.07 -63.58 -1.59
N PHE A 103 -41.38 -63.76 -1.71
CA PHE A 103 -42.18 -64.62 -0.84
C PHE A 103 -42.89 -65.65 -1.71
N GLU A 104 -42.47 -66.91 -1.61
CA GLU A 104 -42.81 -67.96 -2.59
C GLU A 104 -42.49 -67.49 -4.03
N ASP A 105 -43.50 -67.31 -4.89
CA ASP A 105 -43.36 -66.84 -6.28
C ASP A 105 -43.61 -65.32 -6.45
N LEU A 106 -43.96 -64.61 -5.38
CA LEU A 106 -44.30 -63.19 -5.43
C LEU A 106 -43.07 -62.32 -5.14
N VAL A 107 -42.78 -61.41 -6.06
CA VAL A 107 -41.66 -60.45 -5.93
C VAL A 107 -42.20 -59.03 -5.71
N LYS A 108 -41.78 -58.42 -4.60
CA LYS A 108 -42.04 -57.01 -4.29
C LYS A 108 -40.75 -56.22 -4.20
N LYS A 109 -40.83 -54.91 -4.41
CA LYS A 109 -39.69 -53.99 -4.35
C LYS A 109 -39.94 -52.88 -3.34
N SER A 110 -38.90 -52.49 -2.62
CA SER A 110 -38.90 -51.26 -1.82
C SER A 110 -38.82 -50.01 -2.70
N SER A 111 -38.89 -48.83 -2.08
CA SER A 111 -38.36 -47.60 -2.68
C SER A 111 -36.88 -47.77 -3.06
N THR A 112 -36.48 -47.06 -4.11
CA THR A 112 -35.06 -46.94 -4.49
C THR A 112 -34.32 -46.01 -3.55
N PHE A 113 -33.06 -46.30 -3.27
CA PHE A 113 -32.20 -45.50 -2.41
C PHE A 113 -30.74 -45.56 -2.88
N LEU A 114 -29.95 -44.54 -2.51
CA LEU A 114 -28.55 -44.40 -2.91
C LEU A 114 -27.60 -44.93 -1.82
N ILE A 115 -26.74 -45.87 -2.16
CA ILE A 115 -25.57 -46.24 -1.33
C ILE A 115 -24.33 -45.56 -1.90
N THR A 116 -23.63 -44.75 -1.11
CA THR A 116 -22.47 -43.99 -1.56
C THR A 116 -21.38 -43.86 -0.49
N ASN A 117 -20.14 -43.62 -0.91
CA ASN A 117 -19.02 -43.27 -0.04
C ASN A 117 -18.68 -41.76 -0.07
N ARG A 118 -19.53 -40.94 -0.70
CA ARG A 118 -19.27 -39.50 -0.88
C ARG A 118 -19.47 -38.71 0.40
N ILE A 119 -18.55 -37.77 0.63
CA ILE A 119 -18.68 -36.67 1.59
C ILE A 119 -18.91 -35.37 0.82
N ASN A 120 -19.68 -34.45 1.39
CA ASN A 120 -19.80 -33.08 0.92
C ASN A 120 -18.87 -32.20 1.77
N VAL A 121 -17.85 -31.64 1.14
CA VAL A 121 -16.86 -30.77 1.79
C VAL A 121 -16.99 -29.33 1.29
N ASP A 122 -17.10 -28.39 2.22
CA ASP A 122 -16.96 -26.95 1.98
C ASP A 122 -15.76 -26.42 2.78
N VAL A 123 -14.82 -25.75 2.11
CA VAL A 123 -13.59 -25.22 2.73
C VAL A 123 -13.49 -23.73 2.44
N LYS A 124 -13.14 -22.97 3.47
CA LYS A 124 -12.94 -21.52 3.41
C LYS A 124 -11.55 -21.18 3.92
N PHE A 125 -10.85 -20.40 3.11
CA PHE A 125 -9.54 -19.84 3.43
C PHE A 125 -9.69 -18.39 3.88
N ASN A 126 -8.73 -17.90 4.67
CA ASN A 126 -8.66 -16.48 5.02
C ASN A 126 -8.45 -15.56 3.81
N ARG A 127 -7.69 -16.01 2.80
CA ARG A 127 -7.44 -15.33 1.52
C ARG A 127 -6.93 -16.34 0.48
N VAL A 128 -6.64 -15.86 -0.72
CA VAL A 128 -6.10 -16.67 -1.83
C VAL A 128 -4.68 -16.29 -2.22
N ASP A 129 -4.21 -15.09 -1.85
CA ASP A 129 -2.86 -14.58 -2.13
C ASP A 129 -2.03 -14.47 -0.85
N PHE A 130 -0.83 -15.03 -0.84
CA PHE A 130 0.02 -15.14 0.35
C PHE A 130 1.48 -14.79 0.02
N PHE A 131 2.17 -14.13 0.94
CA PHE A 131 3.63 -14.12 0.98
C PHE A 131 4.15 -15.38 1.68
N THR A 132 5.45 -15.66 1.53
CA THR A 132 6.08 -16.71 2.32
C THR A 132 6.06 -16.39 3.81
N ASN A 133 6.14 -17.42 4.66
CA ASN A 133 6.00 -17.30 6.12
C ASN A 133 4.65 -16.78 6.65
N GLU A 134 3.66 -16.55 5.79
CA GLU A 134 2.33 -16.19 6.24
C GLU A 134 1.49 -17.43 6.57
N ASN A 135 0.68 -17.32 7.63
CA ASN A 135 -0.25 -18.38 8.01
C ASN A 135 -1.43 -18.43 7.03
N ILE A 136 -1.57 -19.54 6.34
CA ILE A 136 -2.75 -19.89 5.56
C ILE A 136 -3.71 -20.57 6.51
N THR A 137 -4.70 -19.85 7.01
CA THR A 137 -5.71 -20.42 7.90
C THR A 137 -6.90 -20.90 7.08
N PHE A 138 -7.38 -22.09 7.40
CA PHE A 138 -8.53 -22.69 6.74
C PHE A 138 -9.53 -23.22 7.77
N THR A 139 -10.80 -23.17 7.39
CA THR A 139 -11.93 -23.74 8.13
C THR A 139 -12.79 -24.51 7.16
N GLY A 140 -13.27 -25.68 7.56
CA GLY A 140 -14.09 -26.51 6.69
C GLY A 140 -15.21 -27.21 7.43
N VAL A 141 -16.25 -27.52 6.67
CA VAL A 141 -17.40 -28.31 7.09
C VAL A 141 -17.51 -29.52 6.18
N ALA A 142 -17.65 -30.70 6.78
CA ALA A 142 -17.78 -31.98 6.12
C ALA A 142 -19.05 -32.68 6.59
N SER A 143 -19.89 -33.10 5.64
CA SER A 143 -21.11 -33.85 5.92
C SER A 143 -21.22 -35.05 4.98
N LYS A 144 -21.69 -36.18 5.49
CA LYS A 144 -22.02 -37.36 4.69
C LYS A 144 -23.14 -37.02 3.69
N ALA A 145 -23.33 -37.84 2.66
CA ALA A 145 -24.40 -37.66 1.67
C ALA A 145 -25.80 -37.69 2.33
N ASN A 146 -25.95 -38.46 3.41
CA ASN A 146 -27.15 -38.49 4.26
C ASN A 146 -27.28 -37.30 5.25
N LYS A 147 -26.44 -36.26 5.13
CA LYS A 147 -26.36 -35.05 5.97
C LYS A 147 -25.85 -35.26 7.42
N GLN A 148 -25.42 -36.46 7.79
CA GLN A 148 -24.79 -36.67 9.09
C GLN A 148 -23.38 -36.05 9.15
N PRO A 149 -22.92 -35.61 10.33
CA PRO A 149 -21.57 -35.10 10.49
C PRO A 149 -20.53 -36.21 10.27
N VAL A 150 -19.39 -35.83 9.71
CA VAL A 150 -18.23 -36.72 9.54
C VAL A 150 -17.35 -36.66 10.78
N THR A 151 -16.85 -37.81 11.24
CA THR A 151 -15.76 -37.88 12.23
C THR A 151 -14.59 -38.59 11.58
N GLY A 152 -13.45 -37.91 11.43
CA GLY A 152 -12.34 -38.43 10.63
C GLY A 152 -11.14 -37.49 10.59
N ALA A 153 -10.49 -37.39 9.43
CA ALA A 153 -9.36 -36.50 9.23
C ALA A 153 -9.45 -35.78 7.88
N ALA A 154 -8.85 -34.60 7.81
CA ALA A 154 -8.62 -33.86 6.58
C ALA A 154 -7.11 -33.80 6.34
N LYS A 155 -6.68 -34.34 5.20
CA LYS A 155 -5.30 -34.27 4.71
C LYS A 155 -5.21 -33.16 3.66
N ILE A 156 -4.38 -32.16 3.96
CA ILE A 156 -4.10 -31.01 3.12
C ILE A 156 -2.74 -31.25 2.47
N THR A 157 -2.64 -31.12 1.15
CA THR A 157 -1.39 -31.37 0.42
C THR A 157 -1.16 -30.33 -0.66
N ILE A 158 0.08 -29.84 -0.77
CA ILE A 158 0.55 -29.02 -1.89
C ILE A 158 1.74 -29.75 -2.50
N SER A 159 1.47 -30.60 -3.49
CA SER A 159 2.45 -31.54 -4.04
C SER A 159 3.67 -30.84 -4.66
N GLN A 160 3.50 -29.65 -5.23
CA GLN A 160 4.57 -28.88 -5.88
C GLN A 160 5.73 -28.55 -4.92
N ILE A 161 5.47 -28.45 -3.62
CA ILE A 161 6.45 -28.10 -2.58
C ILE A 161 6.60 -29.17 -1.49
N GLY A 162 5.96 -30.33 -1.66
CA GLY A 162 6.00 -31.42 -0.68
C GLY A 162 5.40 -31.07 0.68
N LEU A 163 4.46 -30.12 0.74
CA LEU A 163 3.82 -29.71 1.98
C LEU A 163 2.61 -30.59 2.27
N GLU A 164 2.54 -31.15 3.48
CA GLU A 164 1.43 -31.96 3.96
C GLU A 164 1.04 -31.55 5.39
N SER A 165 -0.26 -31.50 5.66
CA SER A 165 -0.81 -31.30 7.01
C SER A 165 -2.05 -32.16 7.19
N ILE A 166 -2.18 -32.79 8.36
CA ILE A 166 -3.34 -33.63 8.71
C ILE A 166 -4.00 -33.00 9.93
N VAL A 167 -5.29 -32.68 9.81
CA VAL A 167 -6.10 -32.13 10.91
C VAL A 167 -7.29 -33.04 11.21
N PRO A 168 -7.70 -33.18 12.49
CA PRO A 168 -8.87 -33.96 12.84
C PRO A 168 -10.16 -33.28 12.36
N VAL A 169 -11.14 -34.09 11.97
CA VAL A 169 -12.50 -33.66 11.64
C VAL A 169 -13.42 -34.16 12.75
N GLU A 170 -13.92 -33.23 13.56
CA GLU A 170 -14.77 -33.52 14.71
C GLU A 170 -16.17 -32.95 14.47
N ASN A 171 -17.19 -33.81 14.55
CA ASN A 171 -18.58 -33.41 14.34
C ASN A 171 -18.79 -32.62 13.03
N GLY A 172 -18.15 -33.08 11.96
CA GLY A 172 -18.20 -32.49 10.63
C GLY A 172 -17.52 -31.13 10.50
N LYS A 173 -16.65 -30.74 11.44
CA LYS A 173 -15.91 -29.48 11.37
C LYS A 173 -14.43 -29.71 11.51
N PHE A 174 -13.64 -28.92 10.80
CA PHE A 174 -12.18 -28.91 10.92
C PHE A 174 -11.63 -27.52 10.68
N SER A 175 -10.48 -27.24 11.27
CA SER A 175 -9.73 -26.02 11.03
C SER A 175 -8.24 -26.28 11.25
N GLY A 176 -7.42 -25.45 10.62
CA GLY A 176 -5.98 -25.57 10.73
C GLY A 176 -5.27 -24.40 10.09
N TYR A 177 -3.95 -24.51 10.07
CA TYR A 177 -3.11 -23.61 9.30
C TYR A 177 -1.94 -24.36 8.69
N ILE A 178 -1.42 -23.79 7.61
CA ILE A 178 -0.15 -24.18 7.01
C ILE A 178 0.66 -22.92 6.69
N ILE A 179 1.95 -23.08 6.45
CA ILE A 179 2.88 -21.99 6.15
C ILE A 179 3.72 -22.37 4.94
N PHE A 180 3.80 -21.50 3.95
CA PHE A 180 4.74 -21.66 2.84
C PHE A 180 6.19 -21.51 3.34
N PRO A 181 7.11 -22.43 3.03
CA PRO A 181 8.54 -22.27 3.32
C PRO A 181 9.09 -20.93 2.82
N GLU A 182 10.09 -20.37 3.51
CA GLU A 182 10.61 -19.02 3.23
C GLU A 182 11.04 -18.83 1.77
N ASN A 183 11.60 -19.88 1.17
CA ASN A 183 12.14 -19.94 -0.18
C ASN A 183 11.15 -20.42 -1.25
N THR A 184 9.85 -20.43 -0.94
CA THR A 184 8.83 -20.85 -1.90
C THR A 184 8.74 -19.85 -3.05
N LYS A 185 8.97 -20.33 -4.28
CA LYS A 185 8.89 -19.53 -5.51
C LYS A 185 7.52 -18.88 -5.67
N ALA A 186 7.48 -17.65 -6.17
CA ALA A 186 6.22 -16.98 -6.50
C ALA A 186 5.47 -17.71 -7.62
N GLY A 187 4.14 -17.71 -7.56
CA GLY A 187 3.27 -18.36 -8.55
C GLY A 187 2.08 -19.07 -7.93
N ASP A 188 1.33 -19.78 -8.77
CA ASP A 188 0.10 -20.46 -8.38
C ASP A 188 0.36 -21.92 -7.98
N TYR A 189 -0.27 -22.33 -6.88
CA TYR A 189 -0.14 -23.64 -6.25
C TYR A 189 -1.52 -24.27 -6.09
N ASN A 190 -1.59 -25.56 -6.44
CA ASN A 190 -2.79 -26.36 -6.20
C ASN A 190 -2.70 -27.01 -4.82
N MET A 191 -3.69 -26.71 -3.99
CA MET A 191 -3.88 -27.34 -2.69
C MET A 191 -5.00 -28.37 -2.79
N ASP A 192 -4.67 -29.62 -2.51
CA ASP A 192 -5.65 -30.70 -2.38
C ASP A 192 -6.08 -30.86 -0.93
N VAL A 193 -7.39 -30.88 -0.70
CA VAL A 193 -8.01 -31.13 0.60
C VAL A 193 -8.78 -32.43 0.50
N PHE A 194 -8.16 -33.50 1.01
CA PHE A 194 -8.73 -34.84 1.06
C PHE A 194 -9.34 -35.10 2.43
N VAL A 195 -10.66 -35.10 2.51
CA VAL A 195 -11.40 -35.36 3.76
C VAL A 195 -11.89 -36.79 3.76
N TYR A 196 -11.62 -37.54 4.82
CA TYR A 196 -12.00 -38.94 4.90
C TYR A 196 -12.41 -39.37 6.31
N GLU A 197 -13.29 -40.36 6.37
CA GLU A 197 -13.65 -41.14 7.56
C GLU A 197 -12.98 -42.50 7.46
N SER A 198 -12.35 -42.95 8.54
CA SER A 198 -11.76 -44.29 8.63
C SER A 198 -12.40 -45.12 9.74
N LYS A 199 -12.62 -46.41 9.46
CA LYS A 199 -13.09 -47.40 10.44
C LYS A 199 -12.24 -48.65 10.28
N SER A 200 -11.56 -49.06 11.36
CA SER A 200 -10.62 -50.21 11.33
C SER A 200 -9.55 -50.08 10.24
N ASP A 201 -8.89 -48.91 10.17
CA ASP A 201 -7.82 -48.55 9.22
C ASP A 201 -8.22 -48.56 7.72
N GLN A 202 -9.50 -48.73 7.41
CA GLN A 202 -10.03 -48.59 6.06
C GLN A 202 -10.79 -47.28 5.90
N ILE A 203 -10.50 -46.55 4.83
CA ILE A 203 -11.25 -45.35 4.44
C ILE A 203 -12.64 -45.78 3.96
N THR A 204 -13.68 -45.35 4.64
CA THR A 204 -15.07 -45.73 4.33
C THR A 204 -15.77 -44.67 3.50
N ASN A 205 -15.60 -43.40 3.85
CA ASN A 205 -16.21 -42.26 3.16
C ASN A 205 -15.14 -41.21 2.89
N PHE A 206 -15.18 -40.55 1.73
CA PHE A 206 -14.22 -39.51 1.39
C PHE A 206 -14.74 -38.49 0.36
N ASP A 207 -14.04 -37.38 0.25
CA ASP A 207 -14.12 -36.41 -0.85
C ASP A 207 -12.75 -35.75 -1.04
N ASN A 208 -12.48 -35.25 -2.26
CA ASN A 208 -11.27 -34.51 -2.56
C ASN A 208 -11.61 -33.20 -3.27
N LYS A 209 -11.10 -32.09 -2.77
CA LYS A 209 -11.26 -30.75 -3.36
C LYS A 209 -9.91 -30.12 -3.64
N THR A 210 -9.74 -29.58 -4.84
CA THR A 210 -8.55 -28.82 -5.21
C THR A 210 -8.85 -27.32 -5.21
N PHE A 211 -7.98 -26.54 -4.59
CA PHE A 211 -8.03 -25.08 -4.52
C PHE A 211 -6.77 -24.49 -5.13
N SER A 212 -6.89 -23.34 -5.81
CA SER A 212 -5.74 -22.59 -6.31
C SER A 212 -5.38 -21.50 -5.31
N LEU A 213 -4.12 -21.46 -4.88
CA LEU A 213 -3.54 -20.41 -4.03
C LEU A 213 -2.40 -19.72 -4.78
N SER A 214 -2.21 -18.42 -4.60
CA SER A 214 -1.11 -17.67 -5.22
C SER A 214 -0.09 -17.25 -4.18
N VAL A 215 1.19 -17.52 -4.45
CA VAL A 215 2.33 -17.00 -3.67
C VAL A 215 2.86 -15.75 -4.36
N LEU A 216 2.79 -14.64 -3.65
CA LEU A 216 3.26 -13.34 -4.13
C LEU A 216 4.78 -13.26 -4.09
N GLN A 217 5.35 -12.53 -5.04
CA GLN A 217 6.79 -12.26 -5.09
C GLN A 217 7.18 -11.27 -3.99
N MET A 218 8.21 -11.58 -3.22
CA MET A 218 8.73 -10.76 -2.14
C MET A 218 10.22 -10.48 -2.39
N PRO A 219 10.64 -9.21 -2.51
CA PRO A 219 12.04 -8.89 -2.70
C PRO A 219 12.84 -9.27 -1.45
N THR A 220 13.98 -9.95 -1.64
CA THR A 220 14.85 -10.39 -0.53
C THR A 220 16.27 -9.87 -0.63
N SER A 221 16.79 -9.68 -1.85
CA SER A 221 18.15 -9.20 -2.06
C SER A 221 18.24 -8.33 -3.30
N LEU A 222 19.23 -7.43 -3.29
CA LEU A 222 19.52 -6.51 -4.37
C LEU A 222 21.02 -6.57 -4.64
N GLU A 223 21.39 -6.74 -5.90
CA GLU A 223 22.78 -6.82 -6.35
C GLU A 223 23.09 -5.69 -7.33
N ILE A 224 24.33 -5.18 -7.27
CA ILE A 224 24.84 -4.17 -8.20
C ILE A 224 25.94 -4.80 -9.06
N ASN A 225 25.75 -4.76 -10.36
CA ASN A 225 26.74 -5.18 -11.35
C ASN A 225 27.47 -3.95 -11.87
N SER A 226 28.77 -3.88 -11.57
CA SER A 226 29.70 -2.85 -12.03
C SER A 226 31.12 -3.41 -12.03
N PRO A 227 32.05 -2.88 -12.85
CA PRO A 227 33.47 -3.19 -12.76
C PRO A 227 34.07 -2.77 -11.42
N ASP A 228 35.05 -3.52 -10.92
CA ASP A 228 35.74 -3.17 -9.67
C ASP A 228 36.76 -2.05 -9.85
N ASN A 229 37.27 -1.86 -11.06
CA ASN A 229 38.30 -0.88 -11.38
C ASN A 229 37.95 -0.13 -12.66
N VAL A 230 38.09 1.19 -12.64
CA VAL A 230 37.64 2.08 -13.72
C VAL A 230 38.71 3.12 -14.01
N ASN A 231 39.00 3.34 -15.30
CA ASN A 231 39.89 4.42 -15.71
C ASN A 231 39.08 5.72 -15.87
N PRO A 232 39.62 6.90 -15.51
CA PRO A 232 39.00 8.16 -15.89
C PRO A 232 38.80 8.23 -17.41
N SER A 233 37.72 8.89 -17.84
CA SER A 233 37.25 8.96 -19.24
C SER A 233 36.61 7.69 -19.82
N SER A 234 36.59 6.55 -19.11
CA SER A 234 35.89 5.36 -19.62
C SER A 234 34.39 5.41 -19.30
N GLU A 235 33.59 4.85 -20.20
CA GLU A 235 32.21 4.49 -19.91
C GLU A 235 32.17 3.22 -19.07
N ILE A 236 31.36 3.20 -18.01
CA ILE A 236 31.08 1.99 -17.24
C ILE A 236 29.61 1.62 -17.35
N ASP A 237 29.36 0.34 -17.58
CA ASP A 237 28.03 -0.23 -17.53
C ASP A 237 27.70 -0.58 -16.07
N ILE A 238 26.65 0.04 -15.55
CA ILE A 238 26.11 -0.22 -14.22
C ILE A 238 24.72 -0.81 -14.41
N SER A 239 24.43 -1.89 -13.70
CA SER A 239 23.07 -2.42 -13.58
C SER A 239 22.81 -2.90 -12.17
N SER A 240 21.54 -3.11 -11.85
CA SER A 240 21.15 -3.77 -10.62
C SER A 240 20.08 -4.80 -10.89
N VAL A 241 20.08 -5.86 -10.07
CA VAL A 241 19.11 -6.96 -10.17
C VAL A 241 18.51 -7.17 -8.79
N LEU A 242 17.19 -7.08 -8.71
CA LEU A 242 16.43 -7.40 -7.52
C LEU A 242 16.04 -8.88 -7.57
N TYR A 243 16.27 -9.63 -6.50
CA TYR A 243 15.91 -11.04 -6.41
C TYR A 243 14.79 -11.26 -5.39
N ASP A 244 13.96 -12.26 -5.67
CA ASP A 244 12.86 -12.67 -4.81
C ASP A 244 13.26 -13.72 -3.76
N GLN A 245 12.28 -14.27 -3.05
CA GLN A 245 12.50 -15.25 -2.00
C GLN A 245 13.06 -16.60 -2.48
N ALA A 246 12.90 -16.94 -3.76
CA ALA A 246 13.48 -18.13 -4.38
C ALA A 246 14.79 -17.80 -5.11
N HIS A 247 15.33 -16.58 -4.94
CA HIS A 247 16.49 -16.07 -5.65
C HIS A 247 16.28 -15.94 -7.18
N ASP A 248 15.03 -15.88 -7.62
CA ASP A 248 14.70 -15.55 -9.02
C ASP A 248 14.75 -14.04 -9.22
N SER A 249 15.19 -13.59 -10.40
CA SER A 249 15.20 -12.17 -10.73
C SER A 249 13.77 -11.62 -10.82
N MET A 250 13.54 -10.51 -10.15
CA MET A 250 12.30 -9.74 -10.24
C MET A 250 12.44 -8.74 -11.36
N ASP A 251 11.60 -8.84 -12.39
CA ASP A 251 11.63 -7.94 -13.56
C ASP A 251 10.69 -6.72 -13.38
N GLY A 252 11.03 -5.60 -14.01
CA GLY A 252 10.16 -4.41 -14.08
C GLY A 252 10.11 -3.51 -12.83
N PHE A 253 10.74 -3.90 -11.72
CA PHE A 253 10.84 -3.10 -10.50
C PHE A 253 11.85 -1.95 -10.65
N SER A 254 11.49 -0.77 -10.15
CA SER A 254 12.35 0.41 -10.17
C SER A 254 13.40 0.35 -9.07
N VAL A 255 14.66 0.57 -9.42
CA VAL A 255 15.81 0.65 -8.52
C VAL A 255 16.43 2.05 -8.62
N ALA A 256 16.56 2.72 -7.47
CA ALA A 256 17.25 3.99 -7.34
C ALA A 256 18.74 3.73 -7.08
N LEU A 257 19.59 4.10 -8.03
CA LEU A 257 21.05 4.11 -7.87
C LEU A 257 21.53 5.52 -7.55
N ASN A 258 22.35 5.65 -6.52
CA ASN A 258 23.08 6.88 -6.20
C ASN A 258 24.57 6.59 -6.21
N VAL A 259 25.33 7.38 -6.98
CA VAL A 259 26.78 7.26 -7.11
C VAL A 259 27.45 8.38 -6.32
N PHE A 260 28.35 8.00 -5.43
CA PHE A 260 29.12 8.90 -4.58
C PHE A 260 30.61 8.80 -4.89
N ASP A 261 31.28 9.94 -4.93
CA ASP A 261 32.74 10.00 -5.06
C ASP A 261 33.45 9.68 -3.73
N VAL A 262 34.77 9.78 -3.75
CA VAL A 262 35.64 9.56 -2.58
C VAL A 262 35.38 10.52 -1.41
N ASN A 263 34.75 11.67 -1.67
CA ASN A 263 34.38 12.66 -0.67
C ASN A 263 32.94 12.49 -0.17
N ASN A 264 32.27 11.40 -0.58
CA ASN A 264 30.87 11.13 -0.32
C ASN A 264 29.94 12.20 -0.93
N GLN A 265 30.39 12.91 -1.96
CA GLN A 265 29.56 13.83 -2.74
C GLN A 265 28.73 13.02 -3.74
N ASN A 266 27.43 13.29 -3.77
CA ASN A 266 26.54 12.67 -4.76
C ASN A 266 26.84 13.22 -6.15
N ILE A 267 27.31 12.34 -7.05
CA ILE A 267 27.66 12.67 -8.44
C ILE A 267 26.47 12.49 -9.36
N LYS A 268 25.70 11.41 -9.16
CA LYS A 268 24.58 11.06 -10.02
C LYS A 268 23.52 10.23 -9.29
N ASN A 269 22.26 10.57 -9.56
CA ASN A 269 21.10 9.76 -9.21
C ASN A 269 20.51 9.19 -10.49
N ILE A 270 20.27 7.88 -10.52
CA ILE A 270 19.73 7.15 -11.66
C ILE A 270 18.55 6.32 -11.15
N LEU A 271 17.43 6.39 -11.85
CA LEU A 271 16.30 5.49 -11.63
C LEU A 271 16.24 4.57 -12.84
N LEU A 272 16.43 3.27 -12.62
CA LEU A 272 16.43 2.25 -13.66
C LEU A 272 15.55 1.08 -13.27
N LYS A 273 15.09 0.27 -14.21
CA LYS A 273 14.44 -0.99 -13.85
C LYS A 273 15.50 -2.06 -13.63
N THR A 274 15.25 -2.93 -12.67
CA THR A 274 15.95 -4.21 -12.50
C THR A 274 16.30 -4.87 -13.85
N GLY A 275 17.56 -5.27 -14.02
CA GLY A 275 18.09 -5.83 -15.26
C GLY A 275 18.49 -4.81 -16.34
N GLU A 276 18.04 -3.56 -16.27
CA GLU A 276 18.47 -2.51 -17.21
C GLU A 276 19.91 -2.06 -16.91
N GLN A 277 20.66 -1.80 -17.99
CA GLN A 277 22.02 -1.28 -17.92
C GLN A 277 22.03 0.22 -18.24
N VAL A 278 22.80 0.97 -17.46
CA VAL A 278 23.07 2.40 -17.68
C VAL A 278 24.56 2.64 -17.82
N LYS A 279 24.91 3.45 -18.81
CA LYS A 279 26.29 3.92 -19.02
C LYS A 279 26.58 5.15 -18.19
N LEU A 280 27.60 5.08 -17.35
CA LEU A 280 28.14 6.21 -16.60
C LEU A 280 29.52 6.57 -17.16
N ILE A 281 29.71 7.81 -17.58
CA ILE A 281 31.00 8.32 -18.02
C ILE A 281 31.71 8.95 -16.82
N ILE A 282 32.90 8.46 -16.49
CA ILE A 282 33.72 9.04 -15.42
C ILE A 282 34.56 10.19 -16.00
N PRO A 283 34.44 11.44 -15.50
CA PRO A 283 35.25 12.55 -16.00
C PRO A 283 36.76 12.31 -15.87
N LYS A 284 37.57 12.90 -16.77
CA LYS A 284 39.05 12.78 -16.74
C LYS A 284 39.69 13.27 -15.43
N ASN A 285 39.08 14.28 -14.81
CA ASN A 285 39.50 14.91 -13.57
C ASN A 285 38.74 14.38 -12.33
N ALA A 286 37.99 13.28 -12.48
CA ALA A 286 37.23 12.68 -11.38
C ALA A 286 38.17 12.20 -10.26
N PRO A 287 37.93 12.53 -8.97
CA PRO A 287 38.81 12.14 -7.87
C PRO A 287 39.16 10.64 -7.89
N TYR A 288 40.45 10.32 -7.83
CA TYR A 288 40.92 8.93 -7.76
C TYR A 288 40.62 8.31 -6.39
N GLY A 289 40.41 7.00 -6.34
CA GLY A 289 40.14 6.24 -5.12
C GLY A 289 38.82 5.46 -5.16
N TYR A 290 38.31 5.06 -3.98
CA TYR A 290 37.12 4.23 -3.86
C TYR A 290 35.83 5.05 -3.91
N TRP A 291 35.05 4.83 -4.97
CA TRP A 291 33.71 5.37 -5.16
C TRP A 291 32.68 4.37 -4.65
N ASN A 292 31.50 4.86 -4.29
CA ASN A 292 30.43 4.04 -3.72
C ASN A 292 29.16 4.18 -4.55
N ILE A 293 28.57 3.06 -4.93
CA ILE A 293 27.26 2.98 -5.58
C ILE A 293 26.31 2.40 -4.54
N THR A 294 25.27 3.14 -4.19
CA THR A 294 24.17 2.61 -3.38
C THR A 294 22.97 2.35 -4.26
N ALA A 295 22.38 1.17 -4.15
CA ALA A 295 21.13 0.84 -4.80
C ALA A 295 20.05 0.67 -3.74
N GLU A 296 18.87 1.21 -4.02
CA GLU A 296 17.72 1.13 -3.14
C GLU A 296 16.48 0.78 -3.97
N SER A 297 15.76 -0.25 -3.54
CA SER A 297 14.48 -0.65 -4.10
C SER A 297 13.58 -1.12 -2.96
N GLU A 298 12.36 -0.61 -2.92
CA GLU A 298 11.40 -0.85 -1.84
C GLU A 298 11.97 -0.48 -0.45
N LYS A 299 12.49 -1.48 0.28
CA LYS A 299 13.12 -1.33 1.60
C LYS A 299 14.51 -1.99 1.66
N ILE A 300 14.99 -2.48 0.53
CA ILE A 300 16.27 -3.16 0.41
C ILE A 300 17.28 -2.15 -0.08
N LYS A 301 18.37 -2.03 0.67
CA LYS A 301 19.48 -1.17 0.32
C LYS A 301 20.75 -2.01 0.28
N THR A 302 21.49 -1.86 -0.80
CA THR A 302 22.80 -2.48 -0.97
C THR A 302 23.81 -1.42 -1.41
N ASN A 303 25.08 -1.68 -1.19
CA ASN A 303 26.16 -0.82 -1.59
C ASN A 303 27.29 -1.62 -2.24
N LYS A 304 27.88 -1.06 -3.29
CA LYS A 304 29.04 -1.62 -3.98
C LYS A 304 30.09 -0.53 -4.17
N VAL A 305 31.33 -0.87 -3.86
CA VAL A 305 32.46 0.03 -4.07
C VAL A 305 33.20 -0.33 -5.35
N PHE A 306 33.69 0.67 -6.06
CA PHE A 306 34.59 0.48 -7.20
C PHE A 306 35.72 1.52 -7.15
N HIS A 307 36.87 1.18 -7.72
CA HIS A 307 38.08 1.99 -7.63
C HIS A 307 38.33 2.77 -8.92
N VAL A 308 38.36 4.10 -8.83
CA VAL A 308 38.75 5.00 -9.93
C VAL A 308 40.26 5.19 -9.91
N LYS A 309 40.93 4.81 -11.00
CA LYS A 309 42.39 4.88 -11.10
C LYS A 309 42.89 6.32 -11.25
N GLU A 310 44.17 6.49 -10.95
CA GLU A 310 44.90 7.73 -11.23
C GLU A 310 45.02 7.96 -12.73
N ASN A 311 44.87 9.21 -13.15
CA ASN A 311 45.06 9.70 -14.52
C ASN A 311 46.02 10.90 -14.48
N LYS A 312 47.27 10.67 -14.89
CA LYS A 312 48.34 11.67 -14.98
C LYS A 312 48.42 12.22 -16.41
N GLU A 313 47.46 13.06 -16.81
CA GLU A 313 47.35 13.62 -18.17
C GLU A 313 47.36 15.16 -18.14
N ALA A 314 48.03 15.78 -19.12
CA ALA A 314 48.04 17.23 -19.32
C ALA A 314 47.69 17.60 -20.76
N GLU A 315 47.05 18.75 -20.93
CA GLU A 315 46.76 19.37 -22.23
C GLU A 315 47.79 20.47 -22.52
N PHE A 316 48.36 20.43 -23.72
CA PHE A 316 49.36 21.41 -24.19
C PHE A 316 48.78 22.27 -25.31
N VAL A 317 48.52 23.55 -25.01
CA VAL A 317 48.01 24.53 -25.98
C VAL A 317 49.05 25.62 -26.20
N ILE A 318 49.48 25.80 -27.44
CA ILE A 318 50.40 26.87 -27.82
C ILE A 318 49.57 27.98 -28.46
N SER A 319 49.61 29.18 -27.87
CA SER A 319 48.92 30.36 -28.38
C SER A 319 49.87 31.55 -28.38
N ASN A 320 50.20 32.08 -29.56
CA ASN A 320 51.22 33.12 -29.75
C ASN A 320 52.57 32.70 -29.18
N ASN A 321 53.17 33.49 -28.29
CA ASN A 321 54.42 33.19 -27.61
C ASN A 321 54.21 32.48 -26.26
N THR A 322 53.00 32.00 -25.94
CA THR A 322 52.69 31.39 -24.63
C THR A 322 52.33 29.92 -24.81
N LEU A 323 53.04 29.05 -24.08
CA LEU A 323 52.67 27.65 -23.87
C LEU A 323 51.78 27.56 -22.63
N ILE A 324 50.53 27.14 -22.82
CA ILE A 324 49.56 26.91 -21.77
C ILE A 324 49.52 25.40 -21.51
N ILE A 325 49.88 25.01 -20.30
CA ILE A 325 49.86 23.62 -19.86
C ILE A 325 48.76 23.47 -18.83
N ARG A 326 47.77 22.62 -19.09
CA ARG A 326 46.62 22.41 -18.19
C ARG A 326 46.64 20.98 -17.67
N ASN A 327 46.59 20.80 -16.36
CA ASN A 327 46.38 19.47 -15.79
C ASN A 327 44.91 19.08 -15.98
N ILE A 328 44.66 18.13 -16.88
CA ILE A 328 43.32 17.59 -17.16
C ILE A 328 43.08 16.24 -16.43
N GLY A 329 44.11 15.73 -15.77
CA GLY A 329 44.07 14.55 -14.93
C GLY A 329 43.45 14.78 -13.55
N ASN A 330 43.36 13.70 -12.78
CA ASN A 330 42.77 13.70 -11.43
C ASN A 330 43.80 13.62 -10.29
N VAL A 331 45.09 13.60 -10.63
CA VAL A 331 46.22 13.67 -9.70
C VAL A 331 47.16 14.81 -10.11
N PRO A 332 48.03 15.32 -9.20
CA PRO A 332 49.05 16.29 -9.56
C PRO A 332 49.90 15.80 -10.74
N TYR A 333 50.14 16.69 -11.70
CA TYR A 333 50.93 16.39 -12.89
C TYR A 333 52.41 16.70 -12.60
N ASP A 334 53.15 15.63 -12.30
CA ASP A 334 54.54 15.62 -11.86
C ASP A 334 55.47 14.94 -12.86
N LYS A 335 55.40 15.37 -14.14
CA LYS A 335 56.22 14.84 -15.24
C LYS A 335 57.23 15.87 -15.77
N PHE A 336 58.26 15.37 -16.45
CA PHE A 336 59.15 16.20 -17.27
C PHE A 336 58.55 16.35 -18.66
N ILE A 337 58.59 17.58 -19.20
CA ILE A 337 58.23 17.82 -20.60
C ILE A 337 59.44 18.25 -21.40
N LYS A 338 59.49 17.83 -22.66
CA LYS A 338 60.48 18.25 -23.65
C LYS A 338 59.87 19.30 -24.55
N ILE A 339 60.40 20.52 -24.51
CA ILE A 339 60.01 21.65 -25.35
C ILE A 339 61.10 21.83 -26.41
N SER A 340 60.74 21.72 -27.68
CA SER A 340 61.65 21.89 -28.81
C SER A 340 61.27 23.15 -29.58
N ILE A 341 62.21 24.09 -29.72
CA ILE A 341 62.05 25.34 -30.48
C ILE A 341 63.11 25.31 -31.59
N GLY A 342 62.68 25.05 -32.83
CA GLY A 342 63.60 24.78 -33.94
C GLY A 342 64.49 23.57 -33.64
N ASN A 343 65.81 23.77 -33.65
CA ASN A 343 66.80 22.70 -33.38
C ASN A 343 67.20 22.58 -31.91
N THR A 344 66.65 23.41 -31.03
CA THR A 344 67.00 23.43 -29.61
C THR A 344 65.93 22.75 -28.78
N THR A 345 66.34 21.98 -27.78
CA THR A 345 65.42 21.26 -26.89
C THR A 345 65.71 21.60 -25.43
N LYS A 346 64.68 21.95 -24.67
CA LYS A 346 64.74 22.22 -23.23
C LYS A 346 63.85 21.22 -22.50
N ILE A 347 64.37 20.59 -21.45
CA ILE A 347 63.60 19.72 -20.56
C ILE A 347 63.18 20.54 -19.36
N GLN A 348 61.89 20.55 -19.06
CA GLN A 348 61.33 21.31 -17.94
C GLN A 348 60.58 20.35 -17.00
N PRO A 349 60.96 20.27 -15.71
CA PRO A 349 60.14 19.58 -14.71
C PRO A 349 58.86 20.39 -14.44
N LEU A 350 57.71 19.71 -14.43
CA LEU A 350 56.43 20.29 -14.07
C LEU A 350 55.93 19.71 -12.75
N ASN A 351 55.27 20.56 -11.96
CA ASN A 351 54.49 20.15 -10.81
C ASN A 351 53.22 21.01 -10.77
N ILE A 352 52.17 20.52 -11.42
CA ILE A 352 50.91 21.25 -11.63
C ILE A 352 49.83 20.57 -10.79
N SER A 353 49.22 21.29 -9.84
CA SER A 353 48.11 20.76 -9.05
C SER A 353 46.90 20.43 -9.93
N THR A 354 45.98 19.61 -9.43
CA THR A 354 44.77 19.20 -10.17
C THR A 354 43.95 20.41 -10.61
N ALA A 355 43.46 20.40 -11.85
CA ALA A 355 42.70 21.48 -12.48
C ALA A 355 43.41 22.85 -12.55
N SER A 356 44.70 22.93 -12.26
CA SER A 356 45.49 24.16 -12.42
C SER A 356 46.17 24.20 -13.80
N SER A 357 46.60 25.39 -14.19
CA SER A 357 47.32 25.62 -15.43
C SER A 357 48.62 26.38 -15.18
N LEU A 358 49.68 25.98 -15.87
CA LEU A 358 50.95 26.68 -15.90
C LEU A 358 51.09 27.41 -17.24
N LEU A 359 51.46 28.69 -17.17
CA LEU A 359 51.78 29.50 -18.34
C LEU A 359 53.30 29.62 -18.44
N LEU A 360 53.85 29.26 -19.59
CA LEU A 360 55.25 29.43 -19.91
C LEU A 360 55.38 30.37 -21.11
N GLU A 361 56.14 31.44 -20.94
CA GLU A 361 56.48 32.34 -22.03
C GLU A 361 57.64 31.75 -22.82
N LEU A 362 57.45 31.65 -24.13
CA LEU A 362 58.43 31.17 -25.09
C LEU A 362 59.10 32.38 -25.74
N SER A 363 60.42 32.40 -25.76
CA SER A 363 61.21 33.46 -26.39
C SER A 363 62.29 32.84 -27.29
N ALA A 364 62.58 33.49 -28.41
CA ALA A 364 63.63 33.14 -29.36
C ALA A 364 63.98 34.38 -30.21
N PRO A 365 65.15 34.45 -30.88
CA PRO A 365 65.47 35.48 -31.86
C PRO A 365 64.35 35.68 -32.87
N ASP A 366 64.05 36.93 -33.25
CA ASP A 366 62.91 37.27 -34.10
C ASP A 366 62.77 36.35 -35.31
N GLY A 367 61.66 35.60 -35.35
CA GLY A 367 61.43 34.60 -36.39
C GLY A 367 60.19 33.75 -36.13
N VAL A 368 59.83 32.94 -37.13
CA VAL A 368 58.76 31.95 -37.01
C VAL A 368 59.39 30.59 -36.74
N TYR A 369 59.03 29.96 -35.64
CA TYR A 369 59.59 28.68 -35.22
C TYR A 369 58.52 27.60 -35.18
N ASP A 370 58.92 26.39 -35.54
CA ASP A 370 58.18 25.17 -35.22
C ASP A 370 58.46 24.84 -33.74
N VAL A 371 57.43 24.94 -32.90
CA VAL A 371 57.48 24.60 -31.49
C VAL A 371 56.77 23.27 -31.26
N GLU A 372 57.48 22.31 -30.65
CA GLU A 372 56.95 21.01 -30.28
C GLU A 372 57.06 20.79 -28.77
N VAL A 373 55.98 20.35 -28.15
CA VAL A 373 55.94 19.95 -26.74
C VAL A 373 55.56 18.48 -26.66
N ASN A 374 56.33 17.70 -25.91
CA ASN A 374 56.16 16.26 -25.76
C ASN A 374 56.47 15.82 -24.33
N ASP A 375 55.58 15.07 -23.70
CA ASP A 375 55.76 14.48 -22.35
C ASP A 375 56.02 12.96 -22.36
N GLY A 376 56.13 12.37 -23.55
CA GLY A 376 56.26 10.93 -23.80
C GLY A 376 54.97 10.29 -24.31
N ASP A 377 53.80 10.79 -23.88
CA ASP A 377 52.49 10.23 -24.18
C ASP A 377 51.68 11.13 -25.12
N VAL A 378 51.76 12.45 -24.91
CA VAL A 378 51.02 13.48 -25.63
C VAL A 378 52.00 14.41 -26.33
N LYS A 379 51.72 14.70 -27.61
CA LYS A 379 52.52 15.61 -28.44
C LYS A 379 51.64 16.73 -29.01
N SER A 380 52.11 17.96 -28.90
CA SER A 380 51.47 19.16 -29.46
C SER A 380 52.50 19.97 -30.24
N ASN A 381 52.13 20.47 -31.42
CA ASN A 381 53.00 21.25 -32.29
C ASN A 381 52.29 22.50 -32.85
N ALA A 382 53.00 23.61 -32.93
CA ALA A 382 52.49 24.85 -33.52
C ALA A 382 53.60 25.69 -34.14
N ARG A 383 53.26 26.43 -35.20
CA ARG A 383 54.11 27.49 -35.76
C ARG A 383 53.79 28.81 -35.10
N VAL A 384 54.77 29.40 -34.43
CA VAL A 384 54.58 30.64 -33.69
C VAL A 384 55.68 31.64 -34.00
N ALA A 385 55.30 32.91 -34.11
CA ALA A 385 56.23 34.01 -34.19
C ALA A 385 56.74 34.32 -32.79
N LEU A 386 58.04 34.14 -32.57
CA LEU A 386 58.71 34.41 -31.31
C LEU A 386 59.61 35.62 -31.46
N THR A 387 59.72 36.41 -30.40
CA THR A 387 60.55 37.61 -30.33
C THR A 387 61.35 37.61 -29.03
N GLY A 388 62.64 37.93 -29.09
CA GLY A 388 63.55 37.84 -27.95
C GLY A 388 65.02 37.73 -28.34
N ASN A 389 65.93 37.74 -27.37
CA ASN A 389 67.38 37.71 -27.63
C ASN A 389 67.99 36.30 -27.61
N VAL A 390 67.36 35.37 -26.91
CA VAL A 390 67.86 34.01 -26.67
C VAL A 390 66.66 33.05 -26.65
N ILE A 391 66.88 31.80 -27.05
CA ILE A 391 65.87 30.75 -26.90
C ILE A 391 65.72 30.42 -25.42
N ASP A 392 64.59 30.79 -24.84
CA ASP A 392 64.32 30.56 -23.43
C ASP A 392 62.83 30.28 -23.17
N VAL A 393 62.58 29.55 -22.10
CA VAL A 393 61.25 29.21 -21.58
C VAL A 393 61.20 29.71 -20.15
N ARG A 394 60.36 30.71 -19.87
CA ARG A 394 60.28 31.36 -18.56
C ARG A 394 58.87 31.28 -18.00
N SER A 395 58.74 31.08 -16.70
CA SER A 395 57.48 31.37 -16.01
C SER A 395 57.37 32.89 -15.81
N PRO A 396 56.26 33.54 -16.21
CA PRO A 396 56.07 34.98 -16.00
C PRO A 396 56.08 35.37 -14.51
N TYR A 397 55.95 34.38 -13.59
CA TYR A 397 55.93 34.58 -12.15
C TYR A 397 57.28 34.29 -11.45
N GLU A 398 58.28 33.73 -12.13
CA GLU A 398 59.59 33.42 -11.53
C GLU A 398 60.43 34.67 -11.18
N GLY A 399 60.01 35.87 -11.60
CA GLY A 399 60.67 37.14 -11.28
C GLY A 399 59.88 38.08 -10.36
N SER A 400 58.62 37.77 -10.05
CA SER A 400 57.73 38.62 -9.27
C SER A 400 57.23 37.88 -8.04
N GLY A 401 58.12 37.67 -7.07
CA GLY A 401 57.71 37.22 -5.75
C GLY A 401 56.54 38.08 -5.25
N VAL A 402 55.52 37.44 -4.68
CA VAL A 402 54.27 38.05 -4.16
C VAL A 402 54.52 39.24 -3.20
N LEU A 403 55.75 39.38 -2.70
CA LEU A 403 56.25 40.53 -1.94
C LEU A 403 56.44 41.83 -2.76
N GLY A 404 56.55 41.77 -4.09
CA GLY A 404 56.85 42.93 -4.94
C GLY A 404 55.68 43.92 -5.11
N VAL A 405 54.44 43.44 -5.06
CA VAL A 405 53.25 44.29 -5.21
C VAL A 405 52.81 44.88 -3.86
N ILE A 406 53.05 44.16 -2.76
CA ILE A 406 52.68 44.63 -1.41
C ILE A 406 53.53 45.84 -1.00
N ASN A 407 54.79 45.92 -1.42
CA ASN A 407 55.68 47.03 -1.02
C ASN A 407 55.33 48.41 -1.61
N LYS A 408 54.49 48.51 -2.66
CA LYS A 408 54.00 49.81 -3.17
C LYS A 408 52.60 50.19 -2.70
N GLY A 409 51.87 49.29 -2.05
CA GLY A 409 50.48 49.49 -1.61
C GLY A 409 50.22 49.29 -0.11
N PHE A 410 51.22 48.85 0.67
CA PHE A 410 51.06 48.55 2.10
C PHE A 410 50.49 49.74 2.90
N PHE A 411 50.97 50.96 2.63
CA PHE A 411 50.46 52.17 3.28
C PHE A 411 49.04 52.54 2.85
N ALA A 412 48.65 52.26 1.61
CA ALA A 412 47.30 52.50 1.12
C ALA A 412 46.29 51.54 1.77
N TRP A 413 46.66 50.28 1.96
CA TRP A 413 45.82 49.29 2.64
C TRP A 413 45.66 49.59 4.14
N ILE A 414 46.72 50.04 4.82
CA ILE A 414 46.62 50.53 6.21
C ILE A 414 45.63 51.70 6.31
N PHE A 415 45.67 52.63 5.35
CA PHE A 415 44.75 53.77 5.31
C PHE A 415 43.29 53.35 5.10
N VAL A 416 43.04 52.37 4.22
CA VAL A 416 41.69 51.82 3.98
C VAL A 416 41.16 51.11 5.23
N PHE A 417 41.96 50.27 5.89
CA PHE A 417 41.55 49.61 7.14
C PHE A 417 41.32 50.60 8.28
N MET A 418 42.09 51.69 8.35
CA MET A 418 41.89 52.74 9.34
C MET A 418 40.55 53.48 9.14
N ILE A 419 40.20 53.83 7.89
CA ILE A 419 38.91 54.46 7.56
C ILE A 419 37.74 53.51 7.86
N LEU A 420 37.88 52.23 7.49
CA LEU A 420 36.84 51.23 7.73
C LEU A 420 36.61 51.01 9.24
N GLY A 421 37.70 50.92 10.02
CA GLY A 421 37.64 50.81 11.48
C GLY A 421 36.96 52.03 12.13
N LEU A 422 37.24 53.24 11.62
CA LEU A 422 36.61 54.47 12.10
C LEU A 422 35.10 54.49 11.82
N PHE A 423 34.67 53.97 10.66
CA PHE A 423 33.26 53.89 10.28
C PHE A 423 32.47 52.89 11.13
N ILE A 424 33.09 51.74 11.44
CA ILE A 424 32.52 50.72 12.33
C ILE A 424 32.38 51.29 13.75
N PHE A 425 33.39 51.99 14.24
CA PHE A 425 33.39 52.59 15.58
C PHE A 425 32.28 53.65 15.74
N ILE A 426 32.08 54.52 14.74
CA ILE A 426 31.01 55.55 14.77
C ILE A 426 29.62 54.88 14.76
N SER A 427 29.46 53.81 13.99
CA SER A 427 28.19 53.08 13.86
C SER A 427 27.79 52.38 15.16
N ILE A 428 28.74 51.77 15.89
CA ILE A 428 28.50 51.15 17.21
C ILE A 428 28.15 52.21 18.26
N LYS A 429 28.84 53.37 18.25
CA LYS A 429 28.60 54.47 19.21
C LYS A 429 27.23 55.14 19.05
N LYS A 430 26.64 55.07 17.85
CA LYS A 430 25.32 55.66 17.53
C LYS A 430 24.14 54.75 17.96
N VAL A 431 24.36 53.44 18.06
CA VAL A 431 23.33 52.46 18.46
C VAL A 431 23.23 52.31 19.98
N ALA A 432 24.36 52.45 20.72
CA ALA A 432 24.39 52.28 22.18
C ALA A 432 23.71 53.40 23.00
N LYS A 433 23.22 54.49 22.38
CA LYS A 433 22.57 55.62 23.08
C LYS A 433 21.03 55.64 23.04
N ARG A 434 20.36 54.62 22.49
CA ARG A 434 18.90 54.53 22.58
C ARG A 434 18.49 53.61 23.74
N LYS A 435 18.16 54.22 24.88
CA LYS A 435 17.54 53.58 26.05
C LYS A 435 16.20 52.96 25.64
N SER A 436 16.10 51.63 25.69
CA SER A 436 14.83 50.90 25.64
C SER A 436 14.19 50.88 27.03
N VAL A 437 13.18 51.73 27.22
CA VAL A 437 12.20 51.60 28.29
C VAL A 437 10.95 50.99 27.66
N LEU A 438 10.53 49.82 28.14
CA LEU A 438 9.13 49.41 28.20
C LEU A 438 9.03 48.21 29.15
N PHE A 439 8.86 48.56 30.43
CA PHE A 439 8.12 47.77 31.41
C PHE A 439 6.65 47.77 30.98
N PHE A 440 5.98 46.62 31.03
CA PHE A 440 4.53 46.57 31.17
C PHE A 440 4.21 45.70 32.37
N ASP A 441 3.96 46.39 33.47
CA ASP A 441 3.38 45.88 34.71
C ASP A 441 1.85 45.94 34.60
N GLY A 442 1.19 45.03 35.29
CA GLY A 442 -0.24 44.79 35.20
C GLY A 442 -1.10 45.89 35.84
N SER A 443 -2.31 46.07 35.32
CA SER A 443 -3.44 46.51 36.13
C SER A 443 -4.77 46.20 35.46
N LEU A 444 -5.60 45.42 36.15
CA LEU A 444 -7.05 45.37 35.98
C LEU A 444 -7.64 46.77 36.20
N PRO A 445 -8.77 47.13 35.55
CA PRO A 445 -9.98 47.24 36.37
C PRO A 445 -11.33 46.93 35.68
N LYS A 446 -12.21 46.35 36.51
CA LYS A 446 -13.61 46.72 36.80
C LYS A 446 -14.74 46.54 35.75
N LYS A 447 -15.52 45.49 36.03
CA LYS A 447 -16.98 45.39 36.11
C LYS A 447 -17.75 46.73 36.20
N LYS A 448 -18.78 46.90 35.33
CA LYS A 448 -19.99 47.71 35.59
C LYS A 448 -21.22 47.08 34.93
N GLU A 449 -22.29 47.03 35.71
CA GLU A 449 -23.67 46.60 35.40
C GLU A 449 -24.51 47.71 34.74
N GLY A 450 -25.58 47.28 34.04
CA GLY A 450 -26.84 48.00 33.76
C GLY A 450 -26.73 49.18 32.78
N ASP A 451 -27.68 49.47 31.87
CA ASP A 451 -29.11 49.17 31.84
C ASP A 451 -29.66 49.36 30.39
N LYS A 452 -30.69 48.58 30.07
CA LYS A 452 -31.87 48.77 29.17
C LYS A 452 -31.86 49.64 27.89
N GLY A 453 -32.60 49.08 26.92
CA GLY A 453 -33.32 49.79 25.83
C GLY A 453 -32.57 49.74 24.51
N GLY A 454 -33.08 49.24 23.39
CA GLY A 454 -34.44 49.07 22.92
C GLY A 454 -34.46 49.49 21.44
N VAL A 455 -35.24 48.76 20.63
CA VAL A 455 -35.80 49.08 19.31
C VAL A 455 -35.36 48.13 18.18
N VAL A 456 -36.37 47.32 17.83
CA VAL A 456 -36.53 46.45 16.67
C VAL A 456 -36.55 47.27 15.38
N LYS A 457 -35.90 46.76 14.32
CA LYS A 457 -36.31 47.04 12.94
C LYS A 457 -36.50 45.74 12.18
N LEU A 458 -37.73 45.58 11.72
CA LEU A 458 -38.24 44.54 10.82
C LEU A 458 -38.39 45.14 9.41
N SER A 459 -38.57 44.24 8.43
CA SER A 459 -38.82 44.42 6.98
C SER A 459 -37.57 44.68 6.14
N SER A 460 -37.38 44.05 4.97
CA SER A 460 -38.30 43.49 3.96
C SER A 460 -37.60 42.29 3.27
N SER A 461 -38.24 41.13 3.04
CA SER A 461 -39.24 40.85 2.00
C SER A 461 -38.82 41.32 0.62
N ASP A 462 -38.05 40.49 -0.09
CA ASP A 462 -38.23 40.32 -1.53
C ASP A 462 -38.18 38.83 -1.86
N SER A 463 -39.25 38.40 -2.49
CA SER A 463 -39.47 37.07 -3.05
C SER A 463 -39.72 37.26 -4.54
N ILE A 464 -39.22 36.32 -5.35
CA ILE A 464 -39.55 35.94 -6.75
C ILE A 464 -38.22 35.43 -7.36
N GLY A 465 -38.10 34.24 -7.95
CA GLY A 465 -39.13 33.37 -8.48
C GLY A 465 -38.73 31.90 -8.55
N LYS A 466 -39.79 31.09 -8.57
CA LYS A 466 -39.79 29.66 -8.92
C LYS A 466 -39.57 29.52 -10.42
N SER A 467 -38.73 28.58 -10.85
CA SER A 467 -38.89 27.88 -12.12
C SER A 467 -38.79 26.38 -11.89
N SER A 468 -39.88 25.68 -12.22
CA SER A 468 -39.99 24.24 -12.25
C SER A 468 -39.24 23.63 -13.44
N GLY A 469 -38.85 22.37 -13.30
CA GLY A 469 -38.90 21.42 -14.41
C GLY A 469 -37.63 21.29 -15.24
N GLY A 470 -36.66 20.56 -14.71
CA GLY A 470 -35.56 20.00 -15.49
C GLY A 470 -34.91 18.87 -14.71
N LYS A 471 -35.30 17.61 -14.99
CA LYS A 471 -34.55 16.43 -14.58
C LYS A 471 -33.23 16.41 -15.35
N THR A 472 -32.26 17.21 -14.92
CA THR A 472 -30.86 17.00 -15.27
C THR A 472 -30.38 15.81 -14.45
N ARG A 473 -30.08 14.73 -15.16
CA ARG A 473 -29.35 13.57 -14.66
C ARG A 473 -28.03 14.12 -14.11
N ILE A 474 -27.94 14.27 -12.79
CA ILE A 474 -26.71 14.70 -12.11
C ILE A 474 -25.68 13.64 -12.45
N GLU A 475 -24.73 13.98 -13.32
CA GLU A 475 -23.51 13.21 -13.48
C GLU A 475 -22.92 13.05 -12.09
N HIS A 476 -22.87 11.81 -11.60
CA HIS A 476 -22.17 11.45 -10.38
C HIS A 476 -20.69 11.80 -10.58
N VAL A 477 -20.30 13.03 -10.27
CA VAL A 477 -18.90 13.41 -10.14
C VAL A 477 -18.35 12.53 -9.03
N SER A 478 -17.55 11.54 -9.40
CA SER A 478 -16.98 10.58 -8.45
C SER A 478 -16.11 11.34 -7.45
N SER A 479 -16.61 11.53 -6.23
CA SER A 479 -15.92 12.22 -5.13
C SER A 479 -14.89 11.33 -4.42
N GLU A 480 -14.47 10.26 -5.08
CA GLU A 480 -13.59 9.24 -4.54
C GLU A 480 -12.12 9.64 -4.63
N ALA A 481 -11.37 9.29 -3.58
CA ALA A 481 -9.92 9.23 -3.57
C ALA A 481 -9.50 7.76 -3.56
N LEU A 482 -8.58 7.38 -4.45
CA LEU A 482 -8.08 6.02 -4.58
C LEU A 482 -6.60 5.97 -4.16
N PRO A 483 -6.23 5.08 -3.22
CA PRO A 483 -4.82 4.85 -2.92
C PRO A 483 -4.20 4.10 -4.11
N SER A 484 -3.21 4.71 -4.76
CA SER A 484 -2.45 4.09 -5.85
C SER A 484 -1.01 4.58 -5.82
N LEU A 485 -0.09 3.82 -6.40
CA LEU A 485 1.26 4.33 -6.64
C LEU A 485 1.21 5.38 -7.77
N VAL A 486 1.37 6.65 -7.42
CA VAL A 486 1.33 7.77 -8.35
C VAL A 486 2.77 8.11 -8.73
N LEU A 487 3.17 7.71 -9.93
CA LEU A 487 4.52 7.96 -10.45
C LEU A 487 4.71 9.43 -10.88
N ASP A 488 3.71 9.99 -11.58
CA ASP A 488 3.74 11.35 -12.13
C ASP A 488 2.87 12.35 -11.35
N GLY A 489 2.98 12.33 -10.02
CA GLY A 489 2.20 13.19 -9.13
C GLY A 489 3.00 14.32 -8.50
N GLU A 490 2.30 15.35 -8.04
CA GLU A 490 2.94 16.41 -7.25
C GLU A 490 2.95 16.02 -5.78
N LYS A 491 4.13 16.10 -5.15
CA LYS A 491 4.26 15.98 -3.69
C LYS A 491 3.70 17.26 -3.05
N GLN A 492 2.67 17.13 -2.25
CA GLN A 492 2.00 18.25 -1.60
C GLN A 492 1.59 17.96 -0.16
N ASP A 493 1.64 18.99 0.67
CA ASP A 493 1.07 19.01 2.01
C ASP A 493 -0.46 19.02 1.87
N SER A 494 -1.11 17.97 2.38
CA SER A 494 -2.58 17.82 2.33
C SER A 494 -3.14 17.71 3.73
N SER A 495 -4.23 18.43 3.99
CA SER A 495 -4.97 18.29 5.24
C SER A 495 -5.90 17.09 5.15
N VAL A 496 -5.83 16.19 6.11
CA VAL A 496 -6.61 14.95 6.11
C VAL A 496 -7.49 14.90 7.36
N ILE A 497 -8.76 14.57 7.17
CA ILE A 497 -9.74 14.28 8.23
C ILE A 497 -9.95 12.78 8.24
N SER A 498 -9.92 12.14 9.40
CA SER A 498 -10.34 10.76 9.61
C SER A 498 -11.54 10.74 10.55
N LEU A 499 -12.67 10.22 10.09
CA LEU A 499 -13.85 9.92 10.89
C LEU A 499 -13.89 8.41 11.13
N LYS A 500 -13.61 7.99 12.36
CA LYS A 500 -13.74 6.61 12.82
C LYS A 500 -15.14 6.42 13.39
N VAL A 501 -15.88 5.40 12.94
CA VAL A 501 -17.17 5.02 13.50
C VAL A 501 -17.02 3.68 14.21
N LYS A 502 -16.86 3.69 15.53
CA LYS A 502 -16.48 2.51 16.33
C LYS A 502 -17.55 1.42 16.31
N ASN A 503 -18.82 1.81 16.13
CA ASN A 503 -19.95 0.90 15.99
C ASN A 503 -20.48 0.79 14.55
N TYR A 504 -19.60 0.90 13.55
CA TYR A 504 -19.99 0.91 12.12
C TYR A 504 -20.79 -0.32 11.69
N GLU A 505 -20.38 -1.53 12.07
CA GLU A 505 -21.07 -2.78 11.69
C GLU A 505 -22.51 -2.84 12.21
N GLN A 506 -22.77 -2.28 13.40
CA GLN A 506 -24.11 -2.17 13.97
C GLN A 506 -24.98 -1.17 13.21
N ILE A 507 -24.38 -0.11 12.67
CA ILE A 507 -25.10 0.94 11.91
C ILE A 507 -25.34 0.50 10.46
N LYS A 508 -24.42 -0.24 9.85
CA LYS A 508 -24.47 -0.67 8.44
C LYS A 508 -25.58 -1.67 8.15
N SER A 509 -25.92 -2.52 9.12
CA SER A 509 -26.92 -3.58 8.95
C SER A 509 -28.37 -3.07 8.93
N GLY A 510 -28.63 -1.80 9.26
CA GLY A 510 -29.98 -1.22 9.27
C GLY A 510 -30.07 0.13 8.55
N LYS A 511 -31.18 0.37 7.83
CA LYS A 511 -31.55 1.72 7.34
C LYS A 511 -31.92 2.61 8.54
N SER A 512 -30.90 3.10 9.22
CA SER A 512 -31.01 3.88 10.45
C SER A 512 -30.82 5.38 10.20
N ASN A 513 -31.35 6.22 11.10
CA ASN A 513 -31.05 7.66 11.12
C ASN A 513 -29.54 7.92 11.30
N ALA A 514 -28.84 7.01 12.01
CA ALA A 514 -27.39 7.04 12.19
C ALA A 514 -26.64 6.95 10.86
N HIS A 515 -27.08 6.09 9.94
CA HIS A 515 -26.51 6.02 8.59
C HIS A 515 -26.70 7.33 7.82
N GLY A 516 -27.88 7.96 7.94
CA GLY A 516 -28.15 9.26 7.33
C GLY A 516 -27.22 10.38 7.83
N ALA A 517 -26.95 10.42 9.14
CA ALA A 517 -26.00 11.38 9.72
C ALA A 517 -24.56 11.18 9.22
N ILE A 518 -24.13 9.92 9.02
CA ILE A 518 -22.82 9.62 8.44
C ILE A 518 -22.75 10.08 6.98
N GLU A 519 -23.78 9.85 6.17
CA GLU A 519 -23.83 10.33 4.78
C GLU A 519 -23.84 11.86 4.70
N GLU A 520 -24.50 12.55 5.64
CA GLU A 520 -24.46 14.01 5.73
C GLU A 520 -23.05 14.52 6.11
N ALA A 521 -22.34 13.82 6.99
CA ALA A 521 -20.93 14.11 7.28
C ALA A 521 -20.03 13.96 6.03
N ILE A 522 -20.23 12.91 5.24
CA ILE A 522 -19.54 12.69 3.95
C ILE A 522 -19.85 13.82 2.97
N LYS A 523 -21.11 14.27 2.94
CA LYS A 523 -21.55 15.40 2.12
C LYS A 523 -20.85 16.70 2.53
N GLU A 524 -20.63 16.94 3.82
CA GLU A 524 -19.90 18.13 4.29
C GLU A 524 -18.44 18.12 3.80
N ILE A 525 -17.76 16.98 3.82
CA ILE A 525 -16.39 16.85 3.26
C ILE A 525 -16.38 17.18 1.77
N THR A 526 -17.27 16.55 1.00
CA THR A 526 -17.30 16.67 -0.46
C THR A 526 -17.74 18.07 -0.92
N SER A 527 -18.67 18.71 -0.21
CA SER A 527 -19.12 20.09 -0.47
C SER A 527 -18.02 21.13 -0.27
N ASN A 528 -17.00 20.80 0.54
CA ASN A 528 -15.82 21.64 0.77
C ASN A 528 -14.61 21.19 -0.06
N HIS A 529 -14.85 20.53 -1.20
CA HIS A 529 -13.86 20.03 -2.15
C HIS A 529 -12.92 18.92 -1.61
N GLY A 530 -13.25 18.29 -0.49
CA GLY A 530 -12.57 17.08 -0.06
C GLY A 530 -12.89 15.89 -0.96
N ARG A 531 -11.99 14.90 -0.99
CA ARG A 531 -12.22 13.59 -1.62
C ARG A 531 -12.20 12.48 -0.58
N ILE A 532 -13.05 11.48 -0.78
CA ILE A 532 -13.33 10.45 0.23
C ILE A 532 -12.59 9.17 -0.12
N TYR A 533 -11.83 8.67 0.85
CA TYR A 533 -11.23 7.36 0.86
C TYR A 533 -11.83 6.56 2.03
N ARG A 534 -12.40 5.38 1.75
CA ARG A 534 -12.98 4.51 2.78
C ARG A 534 -12.05 3.33 3.04
N LYS A 535 -11.74 3.06 4.30
CA LYS A 535 -11.00 1.86 4.71
C LYS A 535 -11.59 1.32 6.01
N GLU A 536 -12.13 0.11 5.97
CA GLU A 536 -12.79 -0.54 7.10
C GLU A 536 -13.93 0.33 7.68
N ASP A 537 -13.83 0.71 8.94
CA ASP A 537 -14.74 1.55 9.71
C ASP A 537 -14.31 3.04 9.76
N SER A 538 -13.33 3.40 8.94
CA SER A 538 -12.76 4.75 8.86
C SER A 538 -13.11 5.41 7.53
N ILE A 539 -13.64 6.64 7.60
CA ILE A 539 -13.92 7.50 6.46
C ILE A 539 -12.87 8.61 6.45
N VAL A 540 -12.04 8.65 5.43
CA VAL A 540 -10.93 9.59 5.31
C VAL A 540 -11.26 10.65 4.26
N GLY A 541 -11.32 11.91 4.67
CA GLY A 541 -11.48 13.07 3.80
C GLY A 541 -10.13 13.74 3.52
N ILE A 542 -9.70 13.77 2.26
CA ILE A 542 -8.42 14.34 1.84
C ILE A 542 -8.64 15.70 1.17
N PHE A 543 -8.04 16.75 1.73
CA PHE A 543 -8.03 18.13 1.22
C PHE A 543 -6.67 18.44 0.62
N ALA A 544 -6.50 17.98 -0.62
CA ALA A 544 -5.28 18.13 -1.39
C ALA A 544 -5.34 19.41 -2.26
N PRO A 545 -4.28 20.25 -2.31
CA PRO A 545 -4.26 21.47 -3.13
C PRO A 545 -4.64 21.25 -4.60
N VAL A 546 -4.23 20.12 -5.21
CA VAL A 546 -4.61 19.75 -6.60
C VAL A 546 -6.13 19.65 -6.82
N ILE A 547 -6.92 19.40 -5.77
CA ILE A 547 -8.39 19.34 -5.82
C ILE A 547 -9.01 20.64 -5.32
N THR A 548 -8.55 21.16 -4.17
CA THR A 548 -9.17 22.32 -3.52
C THR A 548 -8.79 23.65 -4.14
N LYS A 549 -7.70 23.68 -4.93
CA LYS A 549 -7.07 24.89 -5.48
C LYS A 549 -6.65 25.89 -4.39
N LYS A 550 -6.35 25.41 -3.18
CA LYS A 550 -5.90 26.21 -2.03
C LYS A 550 -4.71 25.53 -1.38
N PHE A 551 -3.70 26.33 -1.00
CA PHE A 551 -2.51 25.83 -0.29
C PHE A 551 -2.73 25.69 1.22
N ASP A 552 -3.52 26.58 1.86
CA ASP A 552 -3.85 26.53 3.30
C ASP A 552 -5.21 25.82 3.48
N ASN A 553 -5.18 24.48 3.45
CA ASN A 553 -6.38 23.64 3.65
C ASN A 553 -6.62 23.32 5.12
N GLU A 554 -5.67 23.63 6.01
CA GLU A 554 -5.65 23.23 7.42
C GLU A 554 -6.87 23.80 8.15
N VAL A 555 -7.12 25.10 8.00
CA VAL A 555 -8.25 25.77 8.65
C VAL A 555 -9.58 25.25 8.11
N ASN A 556 -9.65 24.99 6.81
CA ASN A 556 -10.87 24.47 6.17
C ASN A 556 -11.19 23.05 6.66
N ALA A 557 -10.18 22.19 6.73
CA ALA A 557 -10.32 20.83 7.23
C ALA A 557 -10.81 20.81 8.68
N VAL A 558 -10.26 21.67 9.55
CA VAL A 558 -10.73 21.76 10.95
C VAL A 558 -12.16 22.29 11.05
N LYS A 559 -12.54 23.28 10.22
CA LYS A 559 -13.93 23.77 10.18
C LYS A 559 -14.91 22.68 9.74
N VAL A 560 -14.57 21.93 8.70
CA VAL A 560 -15.36 20.80 8.23
C VAL A 560 -15.48 19.73 9.33
N ALA A 561 -14.36 19.38 9.96
CA ALA A 561 -14.34 18.41 11.05
C ALA A 561 -15.20 18.85 12.25
N GLN A 562 -15.16 20.15 12.61
CA GLN A 562 -15.99 20.71 13.68
C GLN A 562 -17.48 20.62 13.35
N LYS A 563 -17.87 20.93 12.10
CA LYS A 563 -19.27 20.79 11.67
C LYS A 563 -19.74 19.33 11.73
N ILE A 564 -18.90 18.39 11.29
CA ILE A 564 -19.18 16.95 11.37
C ILE A 564 -19.35 16.52 12.83
N SER A 565 -18.44 16.95 13.72
CA SER A 565 -18.53 16.67 15.15
C SER A 565 -19.85 17.19 15.75
N ASN A 566 -20.22 18.44 15.44
CA ASN A 566 -21.47 19.03 15.90
C ASN A 566 -22.69 18.28 15.37
N LEU A 567 -22.68 17.89 14.09
CA LEU A 567 -23.75 17.14 13.43
C LEU A 567 -23.97 15.77 14.10
N LEU A 568 -22.90 15.01 14.33
CA LEU A 568 -22.98 13.69 14.97
C LEU A 568 -23.37 13.81 16.44
N ASN A 569 -22.89 14.83 17.15
CA ASN A 569 -23.29 15.12 18.53
C ASN A 569 -24.78 15.53 18.62
N GLU A 570 -25.30 16.31 17.69
CA GLU A 570 -26.72 16.63 17.62
C GLU A 570 -27.57 15.39 17.34
N HIS A 571 -27.14 14.54 16.40
CA HIS A 571 -27.78 13.25 16.16
C HIS A 571 -27.82 12.41 17.45
N ASN A 572 -26.69 12.30 18.15
CA ASN A 572 -26.58 11.58 19.41
C ASN A 572 -27.43 12.20 20.53
N LYS A 573 -27.82 13.47 20.47
CA LYS A 573 -28.78 14.06 21.42
C LYS A 573 -30.23 13.68 21.08
N ARG A 574 -30.58 13.60 19.80
CA ARG A 574 -31.97 13.44 19.33
C ARG A 574 -32.43 12.00 19.20
N TYR A 575 -31.54 11.08 18.84
CA TYR A 575 -31.90 9.71 18.47
C TYR A 575 -31.41 8.68 19.49
N THR A 576 -32.12 7.56 19.60
CA THR A 576 -31.78 6.45 20.51
C THR A 576 -30.54 5.69 20.05
N GLN A 577 -30.46 5.38 18.75
CA GLN A 577 -29.28 4.77 18.14
C GLN A 577 -28.16 5.80 18.04
N LYS A 578 -27.17 5.69 18.95
CA LYS A 578 -26.01 6.59 18.97
C LYS A 578 -24.97 6.16 17.93
N VAL A 579 -24.26 7.14 17.38
CA VAL A 579 -23.04 6.96 16.59
C VAL A 579 -21.88 7.11 17.55
N ASP A 580 -21.13 6.04 17.79
CA ASP A 580 -19.88 6.13 18.56
C ASP A 580 -18.76 6.48 17.58
N PHE A 581 -18.22 7.70 17.69
CA PHE A 581 -17.29 8.22 16.72
C PHE A 581 -16.05 8.87 17.33
N GLY A 582 -15.01 8.99 16.52
CA GLY A 582 -13.85 9.82 16.83
C GLY A 582 -13.36 10.53 15.57
N ILE A 583 -13.00 11.81 15.69
CA ILE A 583 -12.52 12.60 14.55
C ILE A 583 -11.08 13.03 14.79
N GLY A 584 -10.20 12.67 13.86
CA GLY A 584 -8.81 13.08 13.83
C GLY A 584 -8.54 13.99 12.64
N VAL A 585 -7.79 15.07 12.84
CA VAL A 585 -7.30 15.92 11.74
C VAL A 585 -5.79 16.07 11.83
N ASN A 586 -5.10 15.86 10.72
CA ASN A 586 -3.65 16.05 10.65
C ASN A 586 -3.20 16.54 9.27
N ASN A 587 -1.98 17.07 9.20
CA ASN A 587 -1.34 17.37 7.93
C ASN A 587 -0.52 16.16 7.46
N CYS A 588 -0.70 15.76 6.21
CA CYS A 588 -0.11 14.57 5.62
C CYS A 588 0.59 14.93 4.30
N ASN A 589 1.79 14.40 4.10
CA ASN A 589 2.47 14.51 2.81
C ASN A 589 1.97 13.39 1.91
N ILE A 590 1.45 13.74 0.74
CA ILE A 590 1.01 12.79 -0.28
C ILE A 590 1.61 13.17 -1.63
N ILE A 591 1.86 12.17 -2.48
CA ILE A 591 2.05 12.38 -3.91
C ILE A 591 0.67 12.19 -4.53
N ALA A 592 0.17 13.18 -5.25
CA ALA A 592 -1.18 13.09 -5.78
C ALA A 592 -1.28 13.57 -7.23
N SER A 593 -2.19 12.94 -7.95
CA SER A 593 -2.60 13.34 -9.29
C SER A 593 -4.12 13.32 -9.40
N LYS A 594 -4.65 14.06 -10.38
CA LYS A 594 -6.08 14.11 -10.66
C LYS A 594 -6.34 13.37 -11.97
N ASP A 595 -7.04 12.24 -11.89
CA ASP A 595 -7.47 11.48 -13.06
C ASP A 595 -8.99 11.39 -13.11
N LYS A 596 -9.60 11.84 -14.21
CA LYS A 596 -11.06 11.80 -14.45
C LYS A 596 -11.92 12.31 -13.27
N GLY A 597 -11.42 13.30 -12.53
CA GLY A 597 -12.11 13.89 -11.37
C GLY A 597 -11.94 13.15 -10.04
N LYS A 598 -11.32 11.96 -10.06
CA LYS A 598 -10.86 11.22 -8.88
C LYS A 598 -9.49 11.74 -8.43
N LEU A 599 -9.22 11.62 -7.14
CA LEU A 599 -7.91 11.89 -6.56
C LEU A 599 -7.14 10.57 -6.45
N LEU A 600 -6.11 10.39 -7.26
CA LEU A 600 -5.14 9.32 -7.08
C LEU A 600 -4.07 9.82 -6.12
N PHE A 601 -3.73 9.03 -5.09
CA PHE A 601 -2.72 9.47 -4.13
C PHE A 601 -1.87 8.32 -3.58
N THR A 602 -0.60 8.63 -3.30
CA THR A 602 0.33 7.79 -2.55
C THR A 602 0.68 8.48 -1.23
N PRO A 603 0.35 7.90 -0.06
CA PRO A 603 0.74 8.47 1.22
C PRO A 603 2.25 8.34 1.45
N VAL A 604 2.90 9.43 1.85
CA VAL A 604 4.32 9.42 2.21
C VAL A 604 4.45 9.22 3.73
N ASN A 605 5.39 8.39 4.18
CA ASN A 605 5.75 8.17 5.59
C ASN A 605 4.59 7.78 6.52
N ASN A 606 3.68 6.88 6.10
CA ASN A 606 2.57 6.40 6.95
C ASN A 606 1.68 7.53 7.51
N SER A 607 1.56 8.64 6.78
CA SER A 607 0.85 9.84 7.25
C SER A 607 -0.65 9.60 7.49
N ILE A 608 -1.29 8.79 6.65
CA ILE A 608 -2.72 8.44 6.80
C ILE A 608 -2.99 7.52 7.99
N SER A 609 -2.08 6.59 8.32
CA SER A 609 -2.27 5.78 9.53
C SER A 609 -2.17 6.64 10.79
N GLY A 610 -1.31 7.67 10.80
CA GLY A 610 -1.22 8.62 11.90
C GLY A 610 -2.54 9.35 12.19
N VAL A 611 -3.24 9.83 11.16
CA VAL A 611 -4.56 10.48 11.36
C VAL A 611 -5.65 9.49 11.79
N ARG A 612 -5.59 8.23 11.32
CA ARG A 612 -6.49 7.17 11.79
C ARG A 612 -6.29 6.87 13.27
N THR A 613 -5.04 6.77 13.72
CA THR A 613 -4.72 6.59 15.13
C THR A 613 -5.27 7.75 15.97
N ILE A 614 -5.14 8.99 15.50
CA ILE A 614 -5.72 10.16 16.20
C ILE A 614 -7.25 10.03 16.30
N SER A 615 -7.94 9.63 15.22
CA SER A 615 -9.40 9.41 15.26
C SER A 615 -9.83 8.23 16.13
N GLU A 616 -8.97 7.23 16.32
CA GLU A 616 -9.23 6.10 17.22
C GLU A 616 -9.19 6.51 18.69
N LEU A 617 -8.22 7.38 19.04
CA LEU A 617 -8.05 7.92 20.39
C LEU A 617 -9.18 8.89 20.78
N ALA A 618 -9.81 9.52 19.80
CA ALA A 618 -10.96 10.39 20.01
C ALA A 618 -12.19 9.59 20.48
N ASN A 619 -12.94 10.15 21.44
CA ASN A 619 -14.15 9.59 22.04
C ASN A 619 -15.30 10.61 21.99
N ASN A 620 -16.03 10.60 20.88
CA ASN A 620 -17.09 11.56 20.54
C ASN A 620 -16.61 13.02 20.48
N ASP A 621 -15.33 13.22 20.20
CA ASP A 621 -14.67 14.52 20.11
C ASP A 621 -13.81 14.66 18.84
N LEU A 622 -13.21 15.85 18.70
CA LEU A 622 -12.36 16.24 17.58
C LEU A 622 -10.95 16.53 18.10
N LEU A 623 -10.00 15.72 17.66
CA LEU A 623 -8.58 15.83 18.01
C LEU A 623 -7.73 16.28 16.81
N LEU A 624 -6.76 17.14 17.08
CA LEU A 624 -5.74 17.58 16.13
C LEU A 624 -4.41 16.88 16.41
N GLY A 625 -3.70 16.50 15.34
CA GLY A 625 -2.30 16.10 15.43
C GLY A 625 -1.37 17.29 15.74
N GLU A 626 -0.20 17.00 16.31
CA GLU A 626 0.77 18.04 16.68
C GLU A 626 1.21 18.92 15.50
N ALA A 627 1.40 18.32 14.31
CA ALA A 627 1.84 19.06 13.12
C ALA A 627 0.82 20.11 12.66
N ILE A 628 -0.47 19.76 12.62
CA ILE A 628 -1.52 20.70 12.22
C ILE A 628 -1.79 21.75 13.31
N HIS A 629 -1.74 21.36 14.59
CA HIS A 629 -1.90 22.29 15.70
C HIS A 629 -0.84 23.41 15.66
N LYS A 630 0.44 23.06 15.45
CA LYS A 630 1.53 24.04 15.31
C LYS A 630 1.30 25.02 14.16
N LYS A 631 0.76 24.57 13.02
CA LYS A 631 0.46 25.42 11.86
C LYS A 631 -0.73 26.35 12.08
N LEU A 632 -1.77 25.88 12.79
CA LEU A 632 -2.99 26.64 13.00
C LEU A 632 -2.81 27.80 14.00
N GLY A 633 -1.91 27.64 14.97
CA GLY A 633 -1.57 28.68 15.94
C GLY A 633 -2.82 29.30 16.59
N ALA A 634 -2.92 30.63 16.56
CA ALA A 634 -4.05 31.38 17.14
C ALA A 634 -5.36 31.35 16.32
N LYS A 635 -5.47 30.52 15.26
CA LYS A 635 -6.72 30.38 14.49
C LYS A 635 -7.70 29.38 15.13
N VAL A 636 -7.22 28.48 15.99
CA VAL A 636 -8.02 27.43 16.64
C VAL A 636 -7.65 27.38 18.12
N LYS A 637 -8.65 27.43 19.01
CA LYS A 637 -8.44 27.22 20.44
C LYS A 637 -8.47 25.72 20.73
N THR A 638 -7.43 25.23 21.39
CA THR A 638 -7.30 23.81 21.70
C THR A 638 -6.86 23.59 23.14
N SER A 639 -7.22 22.45 23.71
CA SER A 639 -6.61 21.93 24.95
C SER A 639 -5.69 20.74 24.64
N PRO A 640 -4.53 20.62 25.30
CA PRO A 640 -3.67 19.46 25.12
C PRO A 640 -4.38 18.18 25.57
N HIS A 641 -4.26 17.12 24.78
CA HIS A 641 -4.84 15.80 25.03
C HIS A 641 -3.79 14.73 24.70
N SER A 642 -3.48 13.83 25.63
CA SER A 642 -2.45 12.80 25.41
C SER A 642 -2.98 11.45 25.86
N HIS A 643 -3.00 10.50 24.94
CA HIS A 643 -3.39 9.13 25.21
C HIS A 643 -2.47 8.20 24.42
N GLY A 644 -1.94 7.14 25.07
CA GLY A 644 -1.04 6.18 24.42
C GLY A 644 0.28 6.77 23.90
N GLY A 645 0.80 7.84 24.50
CA GLY A 645 2.06 8.48 24.08
C GLY A 645 1.97 9.36 22.83
N VAL A 646 0.80 9.44 22.19
CA VAL A 646 0.56 10.33 21.05
C VAL A 646 0.06 11.68 21.55
N LYS A 647 0.80 12.75 21.26
CA LYS A 647 0.40 14.13 21.57
C LYS A 647 -0.68 14.60 20.60
N THR A 648 -1.85 14.91 21.15
CA THR A 648 -3.00 15.42 20.40
C THR A 648 -3.55 16.67 21.07
N TYR A 649 -4.48 17.35 20.41
CA TYR A 649 -5.05 18.59 20.90
C TYR A 649 -6.56 18.60 20.62
N ALA A 650 -7.38 18.59 21.68
CA ALA A 650 -8.82 18.66 21.53
C ALA A 650 -9.25 20.07 21.10
N VAL A 651 -10.08 20.15 20.06
CA VAL A 651 -10.58 21.43 19.55
C VAL A 651 -11.69 21.93 20.45
N LEU A 652 -11.49 23.13 21.01
CA LEU A 652 -12.49 23.81 21.83
C LEU A 652 -13.34 24.75 20.98
N ASP A 653 -12.70 25.50 20.09
CA ASP A 653 -13.35 26.53 19.27
C ASP A 653 -12.50 26.89 18.05
N VAL A 654 -13.14 27.30 16.94
CA VAL A 654 -12.48 27.75 15.72
C VAL A 654 -12.75 29.25 15.53
N ILE A 655 -11.71 30.07 15.66
CA ILE A 655 -11.86 31.53 15.66
C ILE A 655 -12.13 32.03 14.24
N GLU A 656 -13.36 32.46 13.96
CA GLU A 656 -13.71 33.10 12.70
C GLU A 656 -13.26 34.58 12.70
N ARG A 657 -12.10 34.87 12.10
CA ARG A 657 -11.59 36.26 11.98
C ARG A 657 -12.34 37.15 10.96
N LYS A 658 -13.54 36.75 10.52
CA LYS A 658 -14.30 37.48 9.48
C LYS A 658 -14.63 38.93 9.85
N ASP A 659 -14.60 39.29 11.13
CA ASP A 659 -14.96 40.64 11.57
C ASP A 659 -13.80 41.65 11.63
N ASN A 660 -12.54 41.20 11.53
CA ASN A 660 -11.39 42.12 11.62
C ASN A 660 -10.85 42.60 10.27
N ASP A 661 -11.26 42.02 9.14
CA ASP A 661 -10.84 42.53 7.83
C ASP A 661 -11.41 43.91 7.53
N LYS A 662 -12.64 44.20 7.99
CA LYS A 662 -13.22 45.56 7.95
C LYS A 662 -12.47 46.51 8.87
N PHE A 663 -12.06 46.06 10.06
CA PHE A 663 -11.29 46.87 10.99
C PHE A 663 -9.88 47.17 10.45
N ILE A 664 -9.18 46.17 9.90
CA ILE A 664 -7.85 46.31 9.33
C ILE A 664 -7.90 47.16 8.05
N LYS A 665 -8.86 46.94 7.14
CA LYS A 665 -9.08 47.86 6.00
C LYS A 665 -9.36 49.28 6.47
N GLY A 666 -10.30 49.45 7.40
CA GLY A 666 -10.61 50.77 7.96
C GLY A 666 -9.42 51.43 8.67
N PHE A 667 -8.54 50.65 9.30
CA PHE A 667 -7.32 51.15 9.92
C PHE A 667 -6.25 51.53 8.89
N LEU A 668 -6.08 50.73 7.83
CA LEU A 668 -5.16 51.03 6.73
C LEU A 668 -5.62 52.23 5.91
N ASP A 669 -6.93 52.37 5.67
CA ASP A 669 -7.52 53.49 4.95
C ASP A 669 -7.35 54.80 5.74
N ARG A 670 -7.63 54.79 7.06
CA ARG A 670 -7.34 55.95 7.94
C ARG A 670 -5.86 56.36 7.97
N ASN A 671 -4.95 55.39 7.89
CA ASN A 671 -3.51 55.68 7.85
C ASN A 671 -3.02 56.18 6.48
N LYS A 672 -3.72 55.86 5.39
CA LYS A 672 -3.46 56.45 4.06
C LYS A 672 -3.91 57.91 4.02
N GLU A 673 -5.10 58.19 4.54
CA GLU A 673 -5.66 59.54 4.61
C GLU A 673 -4.74 60.49 5.41
N TYR A 674 -4.17 60.01 6.53
CA TYR A 674 -3.17 60.77 7.32
C TYR A 674 -1.84 61.02 6.61
N LYS A 675 -1.49 60.25 5.57
CA LYS A 675 -0.25 60.45 4.79
C LYS A 675 -0.42 61.52 3.71
N ASP A 676 -1.62 61.64 3.14
CA ASP A 676 -1.90 62.59 2.07
C ASP A 676 -2.20 64.00 2.60
N ASP A 677 -2.61 64.12 3.87
CA ASP A 677 -2.94 65.41 4.52
C ASP A 677 -1.73 66.13 5.17
N LYS A 678 -0.49 65.73 4.85
CA LYS A 678 0.68 66.50 5.27
C LYS A 678 0.78 67.81 4.50
N PRO A 679 0.75 68.99 5.15
CA PRO A 679 0.86 70.27 4.48
C PRO A 679 2.20 70.34 3.74
N ARG A 680 2.15 70.50 2.42
CA ARG A 680 3.33 70.79 1.60
C ARG A 680 3.87 72.15 2.05
N PHE A 681 4.94 72.14 2.82
CA PHE A 681 5.76 73.34 3.02
C PHE A 681 6.28 73.78 1.65
N LYS A 682 5.77 74.91 1.15
CA LYS A 682 6.30 75.60 -0.03
C LYS A 682 7.70 76.12 0.34
N GLN A 683 8.70 75.73 -0.46
CA GLN A 683 9.98 76.43 -0.55
C GLN A 683 9.82 77.68 -1.40
#